data_AF-A0A9P9R7Q1-F1
#
_entry.id   AF-A0A9P9R7Q1-F1
#
_cell.length_a   1.000
_cell.length_b   1.000
_cell.length_c   1.000
_cell.angle_alpha   90.00
_cell.angle_beta   90.00
_cell.angle_gamma   90.00
#
_symmetry.space_group_name_H-M   'P 1'
#
loop_
_entity.id
_entity.type
_entity.pdbx_description
1 polymer ?
#
loop_
_entity_poly.entity_id
_entity_poly.type
_entity_poly.pdbx_seq_one_letter_code
_entity_poly.pdbx_strand_id
1 'polypeptide(L)'
;MVIPLDENKSYLDVLHDTGLEIDEIPAFMTPYPSSPRWERRVLFVEGFCEGADFTLRNFVPDDAGSSRLQDTQEPKAWVSDRNLIHPRNGQSRRAYGRIVNNIELYEIVQQKVRMLSSVASSFPESHNTLLTLTAPRYISNPNGVSILALLRTAPASHVFGFRKLFAGYLNPNPIADLSLSDANWWGAANFVISFNLPFFAIGTQDNQDSRTLSGNQYLRARYDLDFLYLRDESITADQQDNTSFHERAVLHEAVYSLVITGRSERYWTAVCLDDDFFEEEPRLAEEEVVEASEDPIIIQAELKATGTTRSPRAYALASLEKELEKIVEYHGNVQDWFSKSLDRYTNIARGDDSQGVETQQIPHWEKRFPDMLDRVIYFNSNIVCKVNDFLAGHVMLGQKELLQGPLWQGLQGDYGALGSLRGIKSSFSQLSDIAGHLKILKEKEKVFRREPETRPLIHLFCKTHHYCRIIVAMAATTCSVSGIENLLGRVGLDTPIPEFPGADIVHNPQDIFRVYLADTLEKLLHCDRMVAYDAIQTSNVTGMGDLVIVAPRLRLKNVKPEDLVKDLLQKLPRTPPFGCPLRDGIRLQVFFSPNTLPRLLLSYISDRSASYGYDTSIGLADTAAPDGSKKKVIVEYSSPNMASEFQVSHLRSTLVGTYIANIHASMGWDVVKMNYLGDWGKQIGLLAAGWERFGSEDEFAKQPLRHLLEVNHKIQDLFKPEMDECKIAKAKGQDVTEIESRGLYAERDIFFKKMEDKEPGAIAVWQRFRDATVKDYTDSYAQLGVTFDEYSGESQVTAESIAEVEQILKEKGIYEEHDDSWKIDFSKHDAKGLSLAVVRYRNGTTSYLLRDLAAVFDRYKKHKFDKMIYVVAMEQEMHFHRVTKTLELMGRQDLAERIQHVPFAKINGLPEELKEAALLSDYLDGCRSMSDVGLDGEEEEASYVDKSENSVKQLSLAGLFIQDQYHKRATSYAIDPKKMISLEGETGAAIQNCYARLLAQVGSEPVKFDYTTLDHNSLETADYSELLRILLQYPDAAHGSFKTLEPSFIVGYLLRLVDQLMQTLDDDDEKDWTGLETANEARLALYGNTRQVFENALRLLGVAPWSP
;
A
#
# COMPACT_ATOMS: atom_id res chain seq x y z
N MET A 1 -21.17 -29.67 -30.68
CA MET A 1 -20.10 -28.91 -30.03
C MET A 1 -18.88 -29.01 -30.93
N VAL A 2 -18.55 -27.93 -31.64
CA VAL A 2 -17.32 -27.86 -32.44
C VAL A 2 -16.17 -27.66 -31.44
N ILE A 3 -15.25 -28.61 -31.37
CA ILE A 3 -14.03 -28.48 -30.58
C ILE A 3 -13.15 -27.44 -31.29
N PRO A 4 -12.55 -26.47 -30.57
CA PRO A 4 -11.63 -25.52 -31.18
C PRO A 4 -10.50 -26.28 -31.89
N LEU A 5 -10.19 -25.91 -33.14
CA LEU A 5 -9.15 -26.52 -33.97
C LEU A 5 -7.73 -26.47 -33.34
N ASP A 6 -7.54 -25.66 -32.30
CA ASP A 6 -6.25 -25.39 -31.67
C ASP A 6 -5.83 -26.40 -30.58
N GLU A 7 -6.70 -27.35 -30.19
CA GLU A 7 -6.39 -28.31 -29.10
C GLU A 7 -5.23 -29.27 -29.41
N ASN A 8 -4.95 -29.52 -30.68
CA ASN A 8 -3.93 -30.48 -31.13
C ASN A 8 -2.58 -29.84 -31.45
N LYS A 9 -2.45 -28.51 -31.32
CA LYS A 9 -1.21 -27.78 -31.58
C LYS A 9 -0.45 -27.53 -30.27
N SER A 10 0.88 -27.59 -30.33
CA SER A 10 1.68 -27.17 -29.17
C SER A 10 1.51 -25.67 -28.93
N TYR A 11 1.74 -25.23 -27.69
CA TYR A 11 1.67 -23.79 -27.36
C TYR A 11 2.56 -22.92 -28.26
N LEU A 12 3.74 -23.43 -28.62
CA LEU A 12 4.67 -22.72 -29.50
C LEU A 12 4.18 -22.68 -30.95
N ASP A 13 3.60 -23.76 -31.47
CA ASP A 13 3.03 -23.76 -32.83
C ASP A 13 1.92 -22.71 -32.95
N VAL A 14 1.05 -22.61 -31.92
CA VAL A 14 -0.01 -21.60 -31.87
C VAL A 14 0.57 -20.18 -31.87
N LEU A 15 1.67 -19.96 -31.14
CA LEU A 15 2.35 -18.65 -31.12
C LEU A 15 3.07 -18.35 -32.44
N HIS A 16 3.77 -19.31 -33.04
CA HIS A 16 4.45 -19.13 -34.31
C HIS A 16 3.48 -18.85 -35.46
N ASP A 17 2.29 -19.44 -35.44
CA ASP A 17 1.21 -19.14 -36.39
C ASP A 17 0.74 -17.67 -36.32
N THR A 18 1.04 -16.94 -35.24
CA THR A 18 0.77 -15.49 -35.12
C THR A 18 1.85 -14.59 -35.73
N GLY A 19 2.95 -15.16 -36.24
CA GLY A 19 4.03 -14.42 -36.90
C GLY A 19 5.00 -13.72 -35.95
N LEU A 20 5.00 -14.06 -34.65
CA LEU A 20 5.92 -13.54 -33.66
C LEU A 20 7.15 -14.46 -33.52
N GLU A 21 8.36 -13.90 -33.66
CA GLU A 21 9.61 -14.56 -33.25
C GLU A 21 9.82 -14.31 -31.75
N ILE A 22 9.65 -15.33 -30.90
CA ILE A 22 9.70 -15.19 -29.43
C ILE A 22 10.69 -16.20 -28.83
N ASP A 23 11.43 -15.77 -27.81
CA ASP A 23 12.19 -16.67 -26.93
C ASP A 23 11.26 -17.62 -26.16
N GLU A 24 11.54 -18.92 -26.26
CA GLU A 24 10.60 -20.00 -25.92
C GLU A 24 10.24 -20.08 -24.43
N ILE A 25 11.19 -19.84 -23.52
CA ILE A 25 10.97 -19.92 -22.07
C ILE A 25 10.16 -18.71 -21.57
N PRO A 26 10.54 -17.45 -21.88
CA PRO A 26 9.70 -16.29 -21.58
C PRO A 26 8.28 -16.46 -22.10
N ALA A 27 8.12 -16.86 -23.37
CA ALA A 27 6.83 -17.08 -24.00
C ALA A 27 6.00 -18.12 -23.24
N PHE A 28 6.57 -19.33 -23.05
CA PHE A 28 5.87 -20.43 -22.39
C PHE A 28 5.36 -20.03 -21.04
N MET A 29 6.13 -19.23 -20.31
CA MET A 29 5.82 -18.96 -18.94
C MET A 29 4.96 -17.66 -18.78
N THR A 30 4.89 -16.73 -19.76
CA THR A 30 4.16 -15.42 -19.68
C THR A 30 2.67 -15.47 -19.32
N PRO A 31 2.20 -14.92 -18.19
CA PRO A 31 0.87 -14.35 -18.04
C PRO A 31 0.93 -12.82 -18.26
N TYR A 32 -0.22 -12.13 -18.34
CA TYR A 32 -0.27 -10.67 -18.54
C TYR A 32 0.77 -9.93 -17.65
N PRO A 33 1.52 -8.96 -18.20
CA PRO A 33 2.72 -8.43 -17.54
C PRO A 33 2.36 -7.46 -16.41
N SER A 34 2.36 -7.93 -15.16
CA SER A 34 2.21 -7.04 -13.99
C SER A 34 2.76 -7.58 -12.65
N SER A 35 3.40 -8.75 -12.57
CA SER A 35 3.91 -9.29 -11.29
C SER A 35 5.44 -9.37 -11.23
N PRO A 36 6.14 -8.74 -10.29
CA PRO A 36 7.60 -8.88 -10.12
C PRO A 36 8.07 -10.32 -9.78
N ARG A 37 7.19 -11.18 -9.27
CA ARG A 37 7.48 -12.61 -9.01
C ARG A 37 7.65 -13.41 -10.30
N TRP A 38 7.13 -12.90 -11.42
CA TRP A 38 7.13 -13.48 -12.75
C TRP A 38 8.55 -13.58 -13.33
N GLU A 39 9.24 -12.45 -13.38
CA GLU A 39 10.60 -12.34 -13.95
C GLU A 39 11.57 -13.23 -13.21
N ARG A 40 11.46 -13.33 -11.88
CA ARG A 40 12.31 -14.21 -11.07
C ARG A 40 12.10 -15.69 -11.40
N ARG A 41 10.86 -16.11 -11.67
CA ARG A 41 10.55 -17.50 -12.07
C ARG A 41 11.06 -17.80 -13.47
N VAL A 42 10.93 -16.85 -14.40
CA VAL A 42 11.53 -16.94 -15.75
C VAL A 42 13.03 -17.14 -15.63
N LEU A 43 13.72 -16.29 -14.86
CA LEU A 43 15.17 -16.35 -14.69
C LEU A 43 15.66 -17.68 -14.09
N PHE A 44 14.92 -18.28 -13.15
CA PHE A 44 15.26 -19.60 -12.62
C PHE A 44 15.09 -20.71 -13.64
N VAL A 45 14.00 -20.69 -14.43
CA VAL A 45 13.78 -21.67 -15.51
C VAL A 45 14.83 -21.47 -16.60
N GLU A 46 15.11 -20.24 -17.02
CA GLU A 46 16.14 -19.92 -18.01
C GLU A 46 17.53 -20.33 -17.56
N GLY A 47 17.90 -20.02 -16.31
CA GLY A 47 19.19 -20.44 -15.75
C GLY A 47 19.33 -21.95 -15.60
N PHE A 48 18.24 -22.66 -15.27
CA PHE A 48 18.23 -24.12 -15.24
C PHE A 48 18.33 -24.75 -16.64
N CYS A 49 17.74 -24.08 -17.64
CA CYS A 49 17.74 -24.49 -19.03
C CYS A 49 18.93 -23.93 -19.84
N GLU A 50 19.84 -23.20 -19.19
CA GLU A 50 21.00 -22.57 -19.81
C GLU A 50 21.88 -23.65 -20.48
N GLY A 51 22.20 -23.49 -21.77
CA GLY A 51 22.91 -24.49 -22.57
C GLY A 51 22.05 -25.65 -23.11
N ALA A 52 20.88 -25.92 -22.51
CA ALA A 52 19.93 -26.92 -23.01
C ALA A 52 19.19 -26.43 -24.28
N ASP A 53 19.03 -25.11 -24.44
CA ASP A 53 18.44 -24.52 -25.65
C ASP A 53 19.38 -24.62 -26.86
N PHE A 54 20.68 -24.36 -26.68
CA PHE A 54 21.69 -24.65 -27.71
C PHE A 54 21.68 -26.14 -28.08
N THR A 55 21.55 -27.01 -27.09
CA THR A 55 21.43 -28.45 -27.27
C THR A 55 20.22 -28.75 -28.15
N LEU A 56 19.00 -28.35 -27.76
CA LEU A 56 17.79 -28.67 -28.52
C LEU A 56 17.64 -27.92 -29.87
N ARG A 57 18.11 -26.67 -29.99
CA ARG A 57 18.08 -25.89 -31.26
C ARG A 57 19.11 -26.38 -32.29
N ASN A 58 20.25 -26.93 -31.83
CA ASN A 58 21.26 -27.55 -32.72
C ASN A 58 21.12 -29.08 -32.82
N PHE A 59 20.08 -29.66 -32.21
CA PHE A 59 19.72 -31.09 -32.22
C PHE A 59 18.79 -31.47 -33.38
N VAL A 60 18.96 -30.85 -34.55
CA VAL A 60 18.57 -31.49 -35.80
C VAL A 60 19.85 -31.90 -36.54
N PRO A 61 20.63 -32.88 -36.05
CA PRO A 61 21.51 -33.59 -36.95
C PRO A 61 20.62 -34.51 -37.82
N ASP A 62 20.93 -34.59 -39.11
CA ASP A 62 20.32 -35.55 -40.03
C ASP A 62 20.61 -37.02 -39.63
N ASP A 63 21.43 -37.27 -38.60
CA ASP A 63 21.86 -38.58 -38.14
C ASP A 63 22.00 -38.67 -36.61
N ALA A 64 21.37 -39.69 -36.03
CA ALA A 64 21.26 -39.92 -34.58
C ALA A 64 22.44 -40.78 -34.03
N GLY A 65 23.64 -40.61 -34.61
CA GLY A 65 24.90 -41.24 -34.21
C GLY A 65 26.03 -40.26 -33.86
N SER A 66 25.72 -38.97 -33.69
CA SER A 66 26.70 -37.91 -33.39
C SER A 66 27.39 -38.12 -32.03
N SER A 67 28.73 -38.07 -32.03
CA SER A 67 29.57 -38.21 -30.82
C SER A 67 29.30 -37.16 -29.74
N ARG A 68 28.68 -36.03 -30.08
CA ARG A 68 28.33 -34.94 -29.14
C ARG A 68 27.17 -35.28 -28.20
N LEU A 69 26.46 -36.39 -28.46
CA LEU A 69 25.35 -36.89 -27.64
C LEU A 69 25.83 -37.75 -26.47
N GLN A 70 27.05 -38.28 -26.55
CA GLN A 70 27.61 -39.22 -25.57
C GLN A 70 28.21 -38.51 -24.34
N ASP A 71 28.49 -37.20 -24.43
CA ASP A 71 29.20 -36.45 -23.39
C ASP A 71 28.28 -35.71 -22.39
N THR A 72 26.95 -35.72 -22.60
CA THR A 72 25.98 -35.17 -21.63
C THR A 72 25.52 -36.26 -20.67
N GLN A 73 25.55 -36.04 -19.35
CA GLN A 73 24.95 -36.96 -18.37
C GLN A 73 23.51 -37.29 -18.79
N GLU A 74 23.27 -38.57 -19.08
CA GLU A 74 21.98 -39.06 -19.57
C GLU A 74 20.92 -38.90 -18.46
N PRO A 75 19.79 -38.20 -18.70
CA PRO A 75 18.69 -38.24 -17.76
C PRO A 75 18.06 -39.64 -17.80
N LYS A 76 17.79 -40.21 -16.63
CA LYS A 76 16.93 -41.38 -16.50
C LYS A 76 15.47 -40.94 -16.63
N ALA A 77 15.01 -40.61 -17.83
CA ALA A 77 13.61 -40.22 -18.06
C ALA A 77 12.74 -41.47 -18.32
N TRP A 78 11.57 -41.54 -17.67
CA TRP A 78 10.64 -42.68 -17.79
C TRP A 78 9.37 -42.27 -18.53
N VAL A 79 9.20 -42.75 -19.76
CA VAL A 79 8.00 -42.45 -20.56
C VAL A 79 7.11 -43.68 -20.63
N SER A 80 6.01 -43.69 -19.87
CA SER A 80 4.96 -44.71 -19.94
C SER A 80 3.86 -44.24 -20.88
N ASP A 81 3.96 -44.58 -22.16
CA ASP A 81 2.93 -44.26 -23.16
C ASP A 81 2.50 -45.53 -23.90
N ARG A 82 1.24 -45.93 -23.71
CA ARG A 82 0.67 -47.17 -24.28
C ARG A 82 0.61 -47.16 -25.81
N ASN A 83 0.77 -45.99 -26.45
CA ASN A 83 0.63 -45.80 -27.89
C ASN A 83 1.96 -45.55 -28.62
N LEU A 84 3.10 -45.63 -27.91
CA LEU A 84 4.39 -45.33 -28.49
C LEU A 84 4.99 -46.52 -29.25
N ILE A 85 5.27 -46.32 -30.54
CA ILE A 85 5.89 -47.30 -31.44
C ILE A 85 7.32 -46.83 -31.74
N HIS A 86 8.30 -47.61 -31.29
CA HIS A 86 9.71 -47.27 -31.45
C HIS A 86 10.16 -47.42 -32.92
N PRO A 87 10.90 -46.45 -33.49
CA PRO A 87 11.31 -46.52 -34.90
C PRO A 87 12.54 -47.41 -35.21
N ARG A 88 13.29 -47.91 -34.22
CA ARG A 88 14.66 -48.42 -34.47
C ARG A 88 14.88 -49.92 -34.60
N ASN A 89 13.88 -50.76 -34.35
CA ASN A 89 13.96 -52.19 -34.65
C ASN A 89 12.57 -52.64 -35.08
N GLY A 90 12.42 -53.23 -36.27
CA GLY A 90 11.14 -53.60 -36.90
C GLY A 90 10.25 -54.62 -36.15
N GLN A 91 10.31 -54.67 -34.83
CA GLN A 91 9.38 -55.36 -33.94
C GLN A 91 8.53 -54.33 -33.18
N SER A 92 7.23 -54.33 -33.47
CA SER A 92 6.23 -53.57 -32.72
C SER A 92 6.06 -54.15 -31.31
N ARG A 93 6.91 -53.73 -30.37
CA ARG A 93 6.69 -53.94 -28.93
C ARG A 93 6.36 -52.60 -28.28
N ARG A 94 5.25 -52.59 -27.53
CA ARG A 94 4.78 -51.45 -26.74
C ARG A 94 5.88 -51.07 -25.73
N ALA A 95 6.32 -49.82 -25.73
CA ALA A 95 7.30 -49.32 -24.78
C ALA A 95 6.62 -49.11 -23.42
N TYR A 96 6.74 -50.10 -22.53
CA TYR A 96 6.29 -49.98 -21.14
C TYR A 96 7.53 -50.11 -20.25
N GLY A 97 7.73 -49.15 -19.34
CA GLY A 97 8.82 -49.20 -18.35
C GLY A 97 10.24 -49.17 -18.94
N ARG A 98 10.55 -48.23 -19.84
CA ARG A 98 11.93 -48.08 -20.39
C ARG A 98 12.54 -46.73 -20.03
N ILE A 99 13.80 -46.74 -19.60
CA ILE A 99 14.67 -45.57 -19.48
C ILE A 99 14.98 -45.09 -20.90
N VAL A 100 14.65 -43.83 -21.21
CA VAL A 100 14.93 -43.22 -22.51
C VAL A 100 16.05 -42.20 -22.39
N ASN A 101 17.03 -42.27 -23.30
CA ASN A 101 18.10 -41.27 -23.36
C ASN A 101 17.60 -39.94 -23.96
N ASN A 102 18.43 -38.89 -23.95
CA ASN A 102 18.07 -37.55 -24.45
C ASN A 102 17.55 -37.57 -25.90
N ILE A 103 18.12 -38.41 -26.75
CA ILE A 103 17.76 -38.53 -28.17
C ILE A 103 16.39 -39.20 -28.29
N GLU A 104 16.20 -40.30 -27.57
CA GLU A 104 14.95 -41.06 -27.58
C GLU A 104 13.81 -40.24 -26.98
N LEU A 105 14.03 -39.57 -25.84
CA LEU A 105 13.03 -38.66 -25.26
C LEU A 105 12.61 -37.58 -26.26
N TYR A 106 13.56 -37.00 -26.99
CA TYR A 106 13.29 -36.01 -28.03
C TYR A 106 12.57 -36.61 -29.26
N GLU A 107 12.99 -37.77 -29.76
CA GLU A 107 12.36 -38.47 -30.90
C GLU A 107 10.92 -38.89 -30.60
N ILE A 108 10.65 -39.36 -29.38
CA ILE A 108 9.33 -39.70 -28.84
C ILE A 108 8.43 -38.45 -28.83
N VAL A 109 8.99 -37.34 -28.35
CA VAL A 109 8.32 -36.04 -28.26
C VAL A 109 8.06 -35.45 -29.67
N GLN A 110 8.98 -35.64 -30.63
CA GLN A 110 8.88 -35.18 -32.03
C GLN A 110 7.94 -36.02 -32.90
N GLN A 111 7.95 -37.35 -32.77
CA GLN A 111 6.99 -38.22 -33.47
C GLN A 111 5.53 -37.85 -33.16
N LYS A 112 5.30 -37.40 -31.92
CA LYS A 112 4.00 -36.93 -31.42
C LYS A 112 3.53 -35.65 -32.15
N VAL A 113 4.42 -34.68 -32.31
CA VAL A 113 4.18 -33.43 -33.07
C VAL A 113 3.89 -33.75 -34.54
N ARG A 114 4.66 -34.67 -35.14
CA ARG A 114 4.45 -35.11 -36.53
C ARG A 114 3.12 -35.84 -36.75
N MET A 115 2.70 -36.73 -35.84
CA MET A 115 1.40 -37.40 -35.94
C MET A 115 0.22 -36.42 -35.81
N LEU A 116 0.32 -35.42 -34.94
CA LEU A 116 -0.71 -34.39 -34.79
C LEU A 116 -0.82 -33.51 -36.04
N SER A 117 0.31 -33.22 -36.71
CA SER A 117 0.35 -32.43 -37.94
C SER A 117 -0.15 -33.17 -39.20
N SER A 118 0.06 -34.50 -39.32
CA SER A 118 -0.36 -35.25 -40.52
C SER A 118 -1.85 -35.64 -40.53
N VAL A 119 -2.49 -35.67 -39.36
CA VAL A 119 -3.93 -36.00 -39.24
C VAL A 119 -4.81 -34.82 -39.64
N ALA A 120 -4.29 -33.59 -39.61
CA ALA A 120 -5.00 -32.38 -40.02
C ALA A 120 -5.27 -32.29 -41.55
N SER A 121 -4.55 -33.07 -42.37
CA SER A 121 -4.62 -32.95 -43.83
C SER A 121 -5.44 -34.03 -44.55
N SER A 122 -5.91 -35.10 -43.89
CA SER A 122 -6.42 -36.25 -44.64
C SER A 122 -7.32 -37.26 -43.91
N PHE A 123 -8.43 -36.88 -43.25
CA PHE A 123 -9.57 -37.81 -43.00
C PHE A 123 -10.92 -37.07 -42.80
N PRO A 124 -12.06 -37.54 -43.36
CA PRO A 124 -13.39 -37.01 -43.07
C PRO A 124 -14.01 -37.64 -41.80
N GLU A 125 -14.50 -36.78 -40.91
CA GLU A 125 -15.57 -36.83 -39.88
C GLU A 125 -16.14 -38.14 -39.27
N SER A 126 -15.66 -39.35 -39.56
CA SER A 126 -16.27 -40.55 -38.95
C SER A 126 -15.25 -41.64 -38.62
N HIS A 127 -14.38 -41.39 -37.64
CA HIS A 127 -13.97 -42.37 -36.63
C HIS A 127 -13.25 -41.66 -35.47
N ASN A 128 -13.93 -41.67 -34.33
CA ASN A 128 -13.59 -41.06 -33.05
C ASN A 128 -12.43 -41.80 -32.32
N THR A 129 -11.35 -42.14 -33.02
CA THR A 129 -10.32 -43.06 -32.49
C THR A 129 -8.89 -42.70 -32.90
N LEU A 130 -8.49 -41.44 -32.83
CA LEU A 130 -7.08 -41.03 -33.02
C LEU A 130 -6.61 -40.10 -31.89
N LEU A 131 -6.07 -40.76 -30.86
CA LEU A 131 -4.90 -40.36 -30.05
C LEU A 131 -4.89 -38.95 -29.42
N THR A 132 -5.92 -38.58 -28.68
CA THR A 132 -5.73 -37.62 -27.57
C THR A 132 -5.04 -38.35 -26.42
N LEU A 133 -3.74 -38.09 -26.28
CA LEU A 133 -2.84 -38.80 -25.37
C LEU A 133 -3.15 -38.48 -23.91
N THR A 134 -3.99 -39.32 -23.30
CA THR A 134 -4.08 -39.51 -21.85
C THR A 134 -2.92 -40.39 -21.40
N ALA A 135 -1.77 -39.80 -21.07
CA ALA A 135 -0.63 -40.57 -20.57
C ALA A 135 0.14 -39.80 -19.47
N PRO A 136 0.35 -40.42 -18.29
CA PRO A 136 1.22 -39.87 -17.27
C PRO A 136 2.69 -39.90 -17.73
N ARG A 137 3.44 -38.85 -17.43
CA ARG A 137 4.88 -38.74 -17.68
C ARG A 137 5.60 -38.61 -16.35
N TYR A 138 6.61 -39.43 -16.11
CA TYR A 138 7.41 -39.39 -14.90
C TYR A 138 8.87 -39.11 -15.28
N ILE A 139 9.45 -38.08 -14.66
CA ILE A 139 10.84 -37.71 -14.93
C ILE A 139 11.57 -37.67 -13.60
N SER A 140 12.33 -38.72 -13.34
CA SER A 140 13.30 -38.75 -12.23
C SER A 140 14.52 -37.91 -12.60
N ASN A 141 14.94 -37.06 -11.66
CA ASN A 141 16.09 -36.18 -11.77
C ASN A 141 16.09 -35.36 -13.09
N PRO A 142 15.03 -34.57 -13.35
CA PRO A 142 14.92 -33.81 -14.59
C PRO A 142 16.08 -32.82 -14.75
N ASN A 143 16.49 -32.61 -16.01
CA ASN A 143 17.52 -31.65 -16.40
C ASN A 143 16.95 -30.60 -17.37
N GLY A 144 17.74 -29.58 -17.70
CA GLY A 144 17.32 -28.49 -18.58
C GLY A 144 16.77 -28.95 -19.94
N VAL A 145 17.29 -30.06 -20.49
CA VAL A 145 16.84 -30.67 -21.76
C VAL A 145 15.43 -31.25 -21.62
N SER A 146 15.18 -32.00 -20.54
CA SER A 146 13.90 -32.63 -20.27
C SER A 146 12.79 -31.59 -20.03
N ILE A 147 13.11 -30.51 -19.31
CA ILE A 147 12.18 -29.39 -19.07
C ILE A 147 11.86 -28.65 -20.38
N LEU A 148 12.86 -28.29 -21.18
CA LEU A 148 12.65 -27.65 -22.49
C LEU A 148 11.84 -28.52 -23.46
N ALA A 149 12.04 -29.84 -23.45
CA ALA A 149 11.24 -30.76 -24.27
C ALA A 149 9.76 -30.78 -23.87
N LEU A 150 9.46 -30.70 -22.56
CA LEU A 150 8.09 -30.55 -22.06
C LEU A 150 7.49 -29.18 -22.42
N LEU A 151 8.27 -28.09 -22.32
CA LEU A 151 7.85 -26.73 -22.70
C LEU A 151 7.45 -26.67 -24.18
N ARG A 152 8.28 -27.25 -25.07
CA ARG A 152 8.04 -27.26 -26.52
C ARG A 152 6.83 -28.10 -26.96
N THR A 153 6.41 -29.08 -26.16
CA THR A 153 5.36 -30.05 -26.56
C THR A 153 4.11 -30.05 -25.71
N ALA A 154 4.03 -29.12 -24.77
CA ALA A 154 2.81 -28.87 -24.02
C ALA A 154 1.74 -28.25 -24.94
N PRO A 155 0.53 -28.84 -25.01
CA PRO A 155 -0.62 -28.22 -25.67
C PRO A 155 -0.99 -26.91 -24.98
N ALA A 156 -1.52 -25.94 -25.73
CA ALA A 156 -1.92 -24.63 -25.19
C ALA A 156 -2.87 -24.74 -23.98
N SER A 157 -3.74 -25.75 -23.96
CA SER A 157 -4.69 -26.03 -22.86
C SER A 157 -4.03 -26.48 -21.56
N HIS A 158 -2.81 -27.03 -21.60
CA HIS A 158 -2.11 -27.57 -20.43
C HIS A 158 -1.02 -26.63 -19.88
N VAL A 159 -0.71 -25.54 -20.60
CA VAL A 159 0.38 -24.60 -20.27
C VAL A 159 0.29 -24.10 -18.83
N PHE A 160 -0.91 -23.75 -18.36
CA PHE A 160 -1.10 -23.23 -16.99
C PHE A 160 -0.65 -24.23 -15.92
N GLY A 161 -0.99 -25.51 -16.08
CA GLY A 161 -0.55 -26.56 -15.16
C GLY A 161 0.97 -26.73 -15.19
N PHE A 162 1.57 -26.76 -16.38
CA PHE A 162 3.02 -26.94 -16.54
C PHE A 162 3.81 -25.75 -15.97
N ARG A 163 3.30 -24.52 -16.09
CA ARG A 163 3.89 -23.34 -15.42
C ARG A 163 3.95 -23.52 -13.90
N LYS A 164 2.87 -24.04 -13.32
CA LYS A 164 2.78 -24.30 -11.87
C LYS A 164 3.75 -25.39 -11.45
N LEU A 165 3.86 -26.46 -12.24
CA LEU A 165 4.84 -27.53 -12.04
C LEU A 165 6.27 -26.99 -11.98
N PHE A 166 6.70 -26.26 -13.01
CA PHE A 166 8.08 -25.75 -13.08
C PHE A 166 8.37 -24.68 -12.03
N ALA A 167 7.40 -23.83 -11.72
CA ALA A 167 7.55 -22.81 -10.68
C ALA A 167 7.68 -23.40 -9.27
N GLY A 168 7.00 -24.52 -8.98
CA GLY A 168 7.14 -25.25 -7.72
C GLY A 168 8.46 -25.99 -7.64
N TYR A 169 8.80 -26.73 -8.70
CA TYR A 169 9.96 -27.60 -8.75
C TYR A 169 11.31 -26.84 -8.80
N LEU A 170 11.43 -25.79 -9.61
CA LEU A 170 12.69 -25.05 -9.81
C LEU A 170 12.92 -23.94 -8.78
N ASN A 171 12.06 -23.85 -7.75
CA ASN A 171 12.24 -22.91 -6.66
C ASN A 171 13.44 -23.36 -5.80
N PRO A 172 14.45 -22.50 -5.56
CA PRO A 172 15.58 -22.85 -4.70
C PRO A 172 15.20 -23.02 -3.21
N ASN A 173 14.04 -22.52 -2.80
CA ASN A 173 13.44 -22.76 -1.48
C ASN A 173 12.01 -23.32 -1.67
N PRO A 174 11.87 -24.61 -1.99
CA PRO A 174 10.60 -25.24 -2.28
C PRO A 174 9.66 -25.21 -1.05
N ILE A 175 8.38 -25.01 -1.32
CA ILE A 175 7.33 -24.92 -0.29
C ILE A 175 6.31 -26.01 -0.55
N ALA A 176 5.83 -26.66 0.51
CA ALA A 176 4.76 -27.64 0.43
C ALA A 176 3.48 -26.98 -0.11
N ASP A 177 2.91 -27.51 -1.18
CA ASP A 177 1.65 -27.05 -1.76
C ASP A 177 0.84 -28.23 -2.29
N LEU A 178 -0.44 -28.30 -1.91
CA LEU A 178 -1.40 -29.29 -2.40
C LEU A 178 -2.64 -28.52 -2.83
N SER A 179 -2.68 -28.13 -4.10
CA SER A 179 -3.66 -27.14 -4.57
C SER A 179 -4.43 -27.58 -5.80
N LEU A 180 -5.70 -27.17 -5.80
CA LEU A 180 -6.67 -27.44 -6.84
C LEU A 180 -7.19 -26.11 -7.37
N SER A 181 -7.15 -25.93 -8.69
CA SER A 181 -7.61 -24.69 -9.33
C SER A 181 -8.41 -24.99 -10.59
N ASP A 182 -9.59 -24.40 -10.70
CA ASP A 182 -10.37 -24.33 -11.94
C ASP A 182 -9.83 -23.15 -12.78
N ALA A 183 -9.31 -23.44 -13.96
CA ALA A 183 -8.80 -22.41 -14.85
C ALA A 183 -9.97 -21.80 -15.65
N ASN A 184 -10.47 -20.65 -15.19
CA ASN A 184 -11.43 -19.84 -15.94
C ASN A 184 -10.72 -18.70 -16.69
N TRP A 185 -10.38 -18.94 -17.96
CA TRP A 185 -10.31 -17.86 -18.95
C TRP A 185 -10.57 -18.40 -20.37
N TRP A 186 -11.60 -17.84 -21.02
CA TRP A 186 -12.10 -18.14 -22.38
C TRP A 186 -12.74 -19.52 -22.65
N GLY A 187 -13.64 -19.98 -21.76
CA GLY A 187 -14.71 -20.92 -22.15
C GLY A 187 -14.34 -22.39 -22.38
N ALA A 188 -13.11 -22.82 -22.07
CA ALA A 188 -12.77 -24.23 -21.92
C ALA A 188 -12.45 -24.52 -20.45
N ALA A 189 -13.37 -25.21 -19.76
CA ALA A 189 -13.17 -25.62 -18.37
C ALA A 189 -11.96 -26.57 -18.28
N ASN A 190 -10.82 -26.07 -17.79
CA ASN A 190 -9.62 -26.86 -17.54
C ASN A 190 -9.40 -26.97 -16.02
N PHE A 191 -9.16 -28.18 -15.51
CA PHE A 191 -8.78 -28.40 -14.11
C PHE A 191 -7.27 -28.55 -13.99
N VAL A 192 -6.72 -28.12 -12.85
CA VAL A 192 -5.33 -28.36 -12.47
C VAL A 192 -5.28 -28.84 -11.03
N ILE A 193 -4.74 -30.05 -10.83
CA ILE A 193 -4.35 -30.60 -9.53
C ILE A 193 -2.82 -30.50 -9.47
N SER A 194 -2.28 -29.88 -8.43
CA SER A 194 -0.84 -29.66 -8.30
C SER A 194 -0.37 -30.03 -6.91
N PHE A 195 0.64 -30.89 -6.82
CA PHE A 195 1.33 -31.24 -5.59
C PHE A 195 2.80 -30.82 -5.70
N ASN A 196 3.31 -30.20 -4.66
CA ASN A 196 4.72 -29.87 -4.49
C ASN A 196 5.09 -30.22 -3.06
N LEU A 197 5.93 -31.25 -2.88
CA LEU A 197 6.25 -31.83 -1.58
C LEU A 197 7.76 -31.81 -1.38
N PRO A 198 8.29 -30.79 -0.71
CA PRO A 198 9.69 -30.76 -0.31
C PRO A 198 9.92 -31.69 0.89
N PHE A 199 11.01 -32.45 0.88
CA PHE A 199 11.38 -33.38 1.95
C PHE A 199 12.90 -33.43 2.18
N PHE A 200 13.30 -34.00 3.32
CA PHE A 200 14.69 -34.27 3.64
C PHE A 200 15.01 -35.75 3.59
N ALA A 201 16.17 -36.09 3.04
CA ALA A 201 16.72 -37.45 3.06
C ALA A 201 18.21 -37.43 3.44
N ILE A 202 18.68 -38.48 4.11
CA ILE A 202 20.10 -38.64 4.47
C ILE A 202 20.76 -39.54 3.44
N GLY A 203 21.88 -39.09 2.87
CA GLY A 203 22.65 -39.83 1.87
C GLY A 203 24.17 -39.65 2.05
N THR A 204 24.94 -40.19 1.11
CA THR A 204 26.41 -40.08 1.06
C THR A 204 26.85 -39.02 0.05
N GLN A 205 28.09 -38.55 0.17
CA GLN A 205 28.67 -37.61 -0.79
C GLN A 205 28.76 -38.14 -2.23
N ASP A 206 28.58 -39.44 -2.50
CA ASP A 206 28.61 -39.95 -3.87
C ASP A 206 27.25 -39.80 -4.58
N ASN A 207 26.15 -39.64 -3.82
CA ASN A 207 24.78 -39.48 -4.31
C ASN A 207 24.34 -37.99 -4.30
N GLN A 208 25.16 -37.11 -4.89
CA GLN A 208 24.94 -35.66 -4.88
C GLN A 208 24.13 -35.15 -6.08
N ASP A 209 23.17 -34.26 -5.81
CA ASP A 209 22.59 -33.41 -6.86
C ASP A 209 23.66 -32.44 -7.38
N SER A 210 24.04 -32.63 -8.64
CA SER A 210 25.06 -31.83 -9.33
C SER A 210 24.46 -30.71 -10.20
N ARG A 211 23.12 -30.59 -10.24
CA ARG A 211 22.43 -29.62 -11.09
C ARG A 211 22.58 -28.22 -10.54
N THR A 212 22.75 -27.26 -11.44
CA THR A 212 22.97 -25.85 -11.10
C THR A 212 21.95 -24.94 -11.79
N LEU A 213 21.59 -23.85 -11.11
CA LEU A 213 20.97 -22.67 -11.68
C LEU A 213 22.05 -21.72 -12.25
N SER A 214 21.62 -20.66 -12.92
CA SER A 214 22.53 -19.65 -13.47
C SER A 214 23.51 -19.13 -12.41
N GLY A 215 24.80 -19.01 -12.78
CA GLY A 215 25.85 -18.54 -11.87
C GLY A 215 26.47 -19.61 -10.95
N ASN A 216 26.46 -20.90 -11.34
CA ASN A 216 27.04 -22.04 -10.59
C ASN A 216 26.42 -22.29 -9.20
N GLN A 217 25.20 -21.81 -8.95
CA GLN A 217 24.48 -22.12 -7.72
C GLN A 217 23.81 -23.50 -7.84
N TYR A 218 24.02 -24.41 -6.90
CA TYR A 218 23.30 -25.70 -6.88
C TYR A 218 21.79 -25.51 -6.76
N LEU A 219 21.01 -26.34 -7.46
CA LEU A 219 19.54 -26.28 -7.44
C LEU A 219 18.98 -26.59 -6.05
N ARG A 220 19.62 -27.51 -5.32
CA ARG A 220 19.23 -27.94 -3.97
C ARG A 220 20.31 -27.66 -2.95
N ALA A 221 19.88 -27.25 -1.77
CA ALA A 221 20.77 -27.09 -0.63
C ALA A 221 21.18 -28.45 -0.07
N ARG A 222 22.39 -28.49 0.49
CA ARG A 222 22.96 -29.66 1.14
C ARG A 222 23.58 -29.26 2.45
N TYR A 223 23.40 -30.11 3.46
CA TYR A 223 23.90 -29.83 4.79
C TYR A 223 24.76 -30.99 5.25
N ASP A 224 26.05 -30.72 5.38
CA ASP A 224 27.00 -31.64 5.99
C ASP A 224 26.55 -31.99 7.41
N LEU A 225 26.41 -33.29 7.70
CA LEU A 225 25.99 -33.85 8.99
C LEU A 225 27.17 -34.34 9.84
N ASP A 226 28.43 -34.14 9.41
CA ASP A 226 29.61 -34.55 10.17
C ASP A 226 29.63 -33.93 11.58
N PHE A 227 29.02 -32.75 11.74
CA PHE A 227 28.86 -32.10 13.03
C PHE A 227 27.96 -32.86 14.01
N LEU A 228 27.19 -33.86 13.59
CA LEU A 228 26.41 -34.75 14.49
C LEU A 228 27.31 -35.78 15.19
N TYR A 229 28.52 -36.00 14.67
CA TYR A 229 29.57 -36.89 15.18
C TYR A 229 29.15 -38.32 15.49
N LEU A 230 28.14 -38.87 14.79
CA LEU A 230 27.69 -40.24 14.97
C LEU A 230 28.69 -41.21 14.29
N ARG A 231 29.52 -41.93 15.06
CA ARG A 231 30.31 -43.07 14.57
C ARG A 231 29.75 -44.34 15.18
N ASP A 232 29.58 -45.38 14.38
CA ASP A 232 28.99 -46.63 14.85
C ASP A 232 30.01 -47.50 15.62
N GLU A 233 29.55 -48.13 16.69
CA GLU A 233 30.34 -49.02 17.57
C GLU A 233 30.36 -50.48 17.08
N SER A 234 29.79 -50.78 15.91
CA SER A 234 29.55 -52.15 15.46
C SER A 234 30.59 -52.75 14.51
N ILE A 235 31.65 -52.04 14.13
CA ILE A 235 32.62 -52.52 13.12
C ILE A 235 33.93 -52.99 13.79
N THR A 236 34.09 -54.31 13.91
CA THR A 236 35.40 -54.92 14.18
C THR A 236 36.32 -54.81 12.95
N ALA A 237 37.62 -54.65 13.19
CA ALA A 237 38.68 -54.35 12.20
C ALA A 237 38.79 -55.30 10.98
N ASP A 238 38.01 -56.38 10.89
CA ASP A 238 37.99 -57.35 9.79
C ASP A 238 36.88 -57.11 8.74
N GLN A 239 36.02 -56.08 8.88
CA GLN A 239 34.94 -55.77 7.91
C GLN A 239 35.12 -54.43 7.19
N GLN A 240 36.36 -53.97 7.05
CA GLN A 240 36.68 -52.62 6.56
C GLN A 240 36.51 -52.42 5.05
N ASP A 241 36.14 -53.46 4.29
CA ASP A 241 36.08 -53.39 2.82
C ASP A 241 34.67 -53.25 2.22
N ASN A 242 33.58 -53.06 3.01
CA ASN A 242 32.24 -52.99 2.38
C ASN A 242 31.13 -52.13 3.06
N THR A 243 31.43 -51.18 3.94
CA THR A 243 30.41 -50.22 4.42
C THR A 243 30.91 -48.77 4.34
N SER A 244 30.80 -48.17 3.15
CA SER A 244 31.22 -46.79 2.83
C SER A 244 30.24 -45.70 3.32
N PHE A 245 29.20 -46.04 4.08
CA PHE A 245 28.08 -45.12 4.34
C PHE A 245 28.38 -43.99 5.34
N HIS A 246 29.46 -44.08 6.14
CA HIS A 246 29.63 -43.22 7.32
C HIS A 246 30.82 -42.26 7.31
N GLU A 247 31.63 -42.20 6.25
CA GLU A 247 32.75 -41.25 6.24
C GLU A 247 32.37 -39.82 5.85
N ARG A 248 31.19 -39.58 5.23
CA ARG A 248 30.70 -38.22 4.86
C ARG A 248 29.18 -38.15 4.68
N ALA A 249 28.41 -38.17 5.77
CA ALA A 249 26.95 -38.13 5.71
C ALA A 249 26.43 -36.71 5.41
N VAL A 250 25.44 -36.60 4.52
CA VAL A 250 24.87 -35.31 4.09
C VAL A 250 23.34 -35.38 4.16
N LEU A 251 22.73 -34.30 4.65
CA LEU A 251 21.29 -34.10 4.58
C LEU A 251 20.98 -33.36 3.28
N HIS A 252 20.18 -34.01 2.43
CA HIS A 252 19.78 -33.50 1.13
C HIS A 252 18.36 -32.93 1.20
N GLU A 253 18.20 -31.74 0.64
CA GLU A 253 16.88 -31.17 0.36
C GLU A 253 16.39 -31.65 -1.00
N ALA A 254 15.23 -32.30 -1.05
CA ALA A 254 14.64 -32.87 -2.27
C ALA A 254 13.18 -32.44 -2.42
N VAL A 255 12.65 -32.51 -3.64
CA VAL A 255 11.27 -32.13 -3.96
C VAL A 255 10.64 -33.12 -4.91
N TYR A 256 9.43 -33.53 -4.57
CA TYR A 256 8.50 -34.18 -5.49
C TYR A 256 7.46 -33.16 -5.99
N SER A 257 7.32 -33.01 -7.30
CA SER A 257 6.31 -32.14 -7.91
C SER A 257 5.45 -32.91 -8.90
N LEU A 258 4.13 -32.91 -8.72
CA LEU A 258 3.15 -33.53 -9.61
C LEU A 258 2.16 -32.48 -10.08
N VAL A 259 1.88 -32.45 -11.39
CA VAL A 259 0.74 -31.72 -11.94
C VAL A 259 -0.11 -32.64 -12.79
N ILE A 260 -1.42 -32.57 -12.57
CA ILE A 260 -2.45 -33.22 -13.37
C ILE A 260 -3.32 -32.12 -13.96
N THR A 261 -3.39 -32.03 -15.28
CA THR A 261 -4.17 -31.00 -15.96
C THR A 261 -4.95 -31.57 -17.14
N GLY A 262 -6.15 -31.06 -17.38
CA GLY A 262 -7.00 -31.50 -18.49
C GLY A 262 -8.33 -30.77 -18.54
N ARG A 263 -9.06 -30.95 -19.66
CA ARG A 263 -10.39 -30.36 -19.87
C ARG A 263 -11.53 -31.23 -19.34
N SER A 264 -11.30 -32.54 -19.22
CA SER A 264 -12.29 -33.50 -18.72
C SER A 264 -11.61 -34.73 -18.13
N GLU A 265 -12.37 -35.56 -17.40
CA GLU A 265 -11.86 -36.83 -16.88
C GLU A 265 -11.39 -37.82 -17.96
N ARG A 266 -11.78 -37.60 -19.22
CA ARG A 266 -11.36 -38.41 -20.37
C ARG A 266 -10.14 -37.86 -21.11
N TYR A 267 -9.79 -36.58 -20.90
CA TYR A 267 -8.72 -35.89 -21.63
C TYR A 267 -7.88 -35.07 -20.65
N TRP A 268 -6.85 -35.73 -20.12
CA TRP A 268 -5.96 -35.19 -19.10
C TRP A 268 -4.53 -35.73 -19.25
N THR A 269 -3.58 -35.01 -18.68
CA THR A 269 -2.16 -35.41 -18.62
C THR A 269 -1.66 -35.21 -17.20
N ALA A 270 -0.84 -36.15 -16.72
CA ALA A 270 -0.08 -35.98 -15.50
C ALA A 270 1.41 -35.87 -15.83
N VAL A 271 2.12 -34.98 -15.15
CA VAL A 271 3.57 -34.89 -15.22
C VAL A 271 4.12 -34.83 -13.80
N CYS A 272 5.06 -35.71 -13.50
CA CYS A 272 5.74 -35.81 -12.24
C CYS A 272 7.25 -35.55 -12.43
N LEU A 273 7.80 -34.70 -11.58
CA LEU A 273 9.22 -34.38 -11.46
C LEU A 273 9.66 -34.78 -10.05
N ASP A 274 10.67 -35.64 -9.95
CA ASP A 274 11.09 -36.24 -8.68
C ASP A 274 12.62 -36.15 -8.50
N ASP A 275 13.05 -35.71 -7.32
CA ASP A 275 14.44 -35.55 -6.88
C ASP A 275 14.96 -36.81 -6.17
N ASP A 276 14.64 -38.00 -6.67
CA ASP A 276 15.06 -39.25 -6.04
C ASP A 276 16.47 -39.68 -6.45
N PHE A 277 17.44 -39.39 -5.58
CA PHE A 277 18.87 -39.68 -5.78
C PHE A 277 19.36 -40.91 -5.02
N PHE A 278 18.49 -41.57 -4.24
CA PHE A 278 18.90 -42.49 -3.17
C PHE A 278 18.67 -43.97 -3.47
N GLU A 279 18.01 -44.31 -4.57
CA GLU A 279 17.87 -45.69 -5.06
C GLU A 279 18.82 -45.95 -6.27
N GLU A 280 19.63 -47.02 -6.22
CA GLU A 280 20.59 -47.37 -7.29
C GLU A 280 19.90 -47.85 -8.58
N GLU A 281 18.71 -48.43 -8.47
CA GLU A 281 17.82 -48.73 -9.59
C GLU A 281 16.41 -48.24 -9.27
N PRO A 282 15.73 -47.54 -10.19
CA PRO A 282 14.28 -47.41 -10.09
C PRO A 282 13.71 -48.83 -10.16
N ARG A 283 12.81 -49.20 -9.25
CA ARG A 283 12.11 -50.53 -9.16
C ARG A 283 11.33 -50.98 -10.41
N LEU A 284 11.58 -50.34 -11.55
CA LEU A 284 10.95 -50.55 -12.83
C LEU A 284 11.85 -51.38 -13.78
N ALA A 285 13.08 -51.74 -13.38
CA ALA A 285 13.95 -52.63 -14.14
C ALA A 285 14.15 -53.99 -13.42
N GLU A 286 13.52 -55.01 -13.99
CA GLU A 286 13.83 -56.45 -13.95
C GLU A 286 13.64 -57.29 -12.67
N GLU A 287 12.65 -58.19 -12.80
CA GLU A 287 12.74 -59.63 -12.56
C GLU A 287 13.29 -60.13 -11.22
N GLU A 288 12.42 -60.16 -10.20
CA GLU A 288 12.31 -61.38 -9.39
C GLU A 288 10.84 -61.74 -9.13
N VAL A 289 10.52 -62.99 -9.47
CA VAL A 289 9.18 -63.59 -9.41
C VAL A 289 8.76 -63.72 -7.94
N VAL A 290 8.02 -62.74 -7.43
CA VAL A 290 7.22 -62.87 -6.21
C VAL A 290 5.80 -62.40 -6.50
N GLU A 291 4.85 -63.32 -6.33
CA GLU A 291 3.43 -63.10 -6.58
C GLU A 291 2.88 -61.93 -5.74
N ALA A 292 2.15 -61.03 -6.42
CA ALA A 292 1.18 -60.07 -5.89
C ALA A 292 1.71 -58.97 -4.93
N SER A 293 2.34 -57.94 -5.51
CA SER A 293 2.35 -56.59 -4.96
C SER A 293 2.06 -55.59 -6.08
N GLU A 294 0.88 -54.97 -6.04
CA GLU A 294 0.37 -54.03 -7.05
C GLU A 294 1.06 -52.66 -6.92
N ASP A 295 1.94 -52.35 -7.88
CA ASP A 295 2.54 -51.03 -8.04
C ASP A 295 1.54 -50.06 -8.72
N PRO A 296 1.13 -48.95 -8.08
CA PRO A 296 0.16 -48.02 -8.65
C PRO A 296 0.73 -47.12 -9.77
N ILE A 297 2.06 -47.09 -9.99
CA ILE A 297 2.70 -46.20 -10.96
C ILE A 297 2.96 -46.89 -12.31
N ILE A 298 3.09 -48.22 -12.37
CA ILE A 298 3.20 -48.99 -13.62
C ILE A 298 2.22 -50.18 -13.65
N ILE A 299 1.03 -49.93 -14.22
CA ILE A 299 0.00 -50.96 -14.41
C ILE A 299 0.31 -51.83 -15.64
N GLN A 300 0.96 -52.98 -15.49
CA GLN A 300 0.77 -54.09 -16.45
C GLN A 300 0.89 -55.46 -15.77
N ALA A 301 -0.22 -56.20 -15.70
CA ALA A 301 -0.51 -57.32 -16.61
C ALA A 301 -1.91 -57.88 -16.31
N GLU A 302 -2.60 -58.31 -17.35
CA GLU A 302 -3.97 -58.86 -17.35
C GLU A 302 -5.13 -57.88 -17.07
N LEU A 303 -5.25 -56.89 -17.97
CA LEU A 303 -6.56 -56.38 -18.40
C LEU A 303 -7.37 -57.50 -19.10
N LYS A 304 -7.85 -58.48 -18.34
CA LYS A 304 -9.03 -59.24 -18.72
C LYS A 304 -10.27 -58.43 -18.32
N ALA A 305 -10.93 -57.90 -19.34
CA ALA A 305 -12.38 -57.73 -19.40
C ALA A 305 -13.10 -56.62 -18.58
N THR A 306 -12.42 -55.65 -17.94
CA THR A 306 -13.14 -54.49 -17.36
C THR A 306 -12.48 -53.17 -17.74
N GLY A 307 -12.85 -52.62 -18.90
CA GLY A 307 -12.32 -51.37 -19.44
C GLY A 307 -12.69 -50.13 -18.62
N THR A 308 -11.90 -49.79 -17.59
CA THR A 308 -12.00 -48.49 -16.89
C THR A 308 -10.61 -47.89 -16.64
N THR A 309 -10.34 -46.77 -17.30
CA THR A 309 -9.23 -45.83 -17.01
C THR A 309 -9.50 -45.16 -15.67
N ARG A 310 -8.54 -45.17 -14.72
CA ARG A 310 -8.64 -44.40 -13.45
C ARG A 310 -8.88 -42.92 -13.77
N SER A 311 -9.77 -42.27 -13.03
CA SER A 311 -10.01 -40.83 -13.20
C SER A 311 -8.77 -40.03 -12.76
N PRO A 312 -8.56 -38.80 -13.26
CA PRO A 312 -7.43 -37.95 -12.87
C PRO A 312 -7.35 -37.72 -11.35
N ARG A 313 -8.51 -37.69 -10.69
CA ARG A 313 -8.66 -37.54 -9.25
C ARG A 313 -8.21 -38.79 -8.49
N ALA A 314 -8.63 -39.97 -8.93
CA ALA A 314 -8.19 -41.24 -8.33
C ALA A 314 -6.67 -41.45 -8.50
N TYR A 315 -6.11 -41.03 -9.64
CA TYR A 315 -4.68 -41.05 -9.90
C TYR A 315 -3.91 -40.10 -8.97
N ALA A 316 -4.45 -38.91 -8.72
CA ALA A 316 -3.87 -37.93 -7.79
C ALA A 316 -3.73 -38.53 -6.36
N LEU A 317 -4.80 -39.14 -5.85
CA LEU A 317 -4.79 -39.73 -4.50
C LEU A 317 -3.79 -40.89 -4.39
N ALA A 318 -3.74 -41.78 -5.39
CA ALA A 318 -2.79 -42.89 -5.38
C ALA A 318 -1.32 -42.43 -5.46
N SER A 319 -1.05 -41.36 -6.21
CA SER A 319 0.30 -40.80 -6.32
C SER A 319 0.73 -40.11 -5.02
N LEU A 320 -0.18 -39.34 -4.40
CA LEU A 320 0.08 -38.67 -3.13
C LEU A 320 0.29 -39.66 -1.98
N GLU A 321 -0.47 -40.76 -1.92
CA GLU A 321 -0.30 -41.83 -0.93
C GLU A 321 1.13 -42.37 -0.93
N LYS A 322 1.61 -42.81 -2.10
CA LYS A 322 2.93 -43.44 -2.25
C LYS A 322 4.06 -42.49 -1.89
N GLU A 323 3.95 -41.23 -2.32
CA GLU A 323 4.99 -40.25 -2.00
C GLU A 323 5.01 -39.92 -0.50
N LEU A 324 3.85 -39.81 0.15
CA LEU A 324 3.82 -39.59 1.60
C LEU A 324 4.36 -40.77 2.39
N GLU A 325 4.14 -42.02 1.95
CA GLU A 325 4.78 -43.21 2.56
C GLU A 325 6.31 -43.11 2.53
N LYS A 326 6.88 -42.69 1.40
CA LYS A 326 8.32 -42.47 1.23
C LYS A 326 8.85 -41.35 2.13
N ILE A 327 8.15 -40.21 2.18
CA ILE A 327 8.52 -39.07 3.02
C ILE A 327 8.49 -39.44 4.51
N VAL A 328 7.54 -40.28 4.94
CA VAL A 328 7.50 -40.81 6.31
C VAL A 328 8.79 -41.58 6.62
N GLU A 329 9.22 -42.49 5.74
CA GLU A 329 10.43 -43.27 5.94
C GLU A 329 11.67 -42.38 6.06
N TYR A 330 11.84 -41.44 5.13
CA TYR A 330 12.99 -40.53 5.16
C TYR A 330 12.99 -39.61 6.39
N HIS A 331 11.86 -39.00 6.73
CA HIS A 331 11.77 -38.13 7.90
C HIS A 331 11.90 -38.91 9.22
N GLY A 332 11.46 -40.17 9.26
CA GLY A 332 11.69 -41.07 10.39
C GLY A 332 13.18 -41.34 10.60
N ASN A 333 13.92 -41.64 9.52
CA ASN A 333 15.37 -41.81 9.58
C ASN A 333 16.09 -40.54 10.04
N VAL A 334 15.68 -39.36 9.57
CA VAL A 334 16.22 -38.07 10.02
C VAL A 334 15.96 -37.86 11.52
N GLN A 335 14.72 -38.09 11.97
CA GLN A 335 14.35 -37.99 13.39
C GLN A 335 15.22 -38.88 14.27
N ASP A 336 15.47 -40.13 13.85
CA ASP A 336 16.29 -41.09 14.61
C ASP A 336 17.75 -40.66 14.72
N TRP A 337 18.35 -40.14 13.64
CA TRP A 337 19.70 -39.60 13.66
C TRP A 337 19.83 -38.42 14.63
N PHE A 338 18.87 -37.50 14.62
CA PHE A 338 18.87 -36.34 15.49
C PHE A 338 18.66 -36.74 16.96
N SER A 339 17.81 -37.74 17.21
CA SER A 339 17.65 -38.32 18.55
C SER A 339 18.96 -38.93 19.06
N LYS A 340 19.61 -39.78 18.26
CA LYS A 340 20.89 -40.42 18.63
C LYS A 340 21.98 -39.39 18.92
N SER A 341 22.05 -38.32 18.13
CA SER A 341 23.05 -37.25 18.34
C SER A 341 22.79 -36.48 19.64
N LEU A 342 21.53 -36.09 19.90
CA LEU A 342 21.16 -35.39 21.13
C LEU A 342 21.36 -36.25 22.39
N ASP A 343 20.98 -37.53 22.35
CA ASP A 343 21.15 -38.45 23.48
C ASP A 343 22.64 -38.65 23.80
N ARG A 344 23.50 -38.77 22.77
CA ARG A 344 24.96 -38.85 22.95
C ARG A 344 25.53 -37.60 23.60
N TYR A 345 25.20 -36.40 23.11
CA TYR A 345 25.68 -35.15 23.70
C TYR A 345 25.15 -34.92 25.12
N THR A 346 23.94 -35.38 25.40
CA THR A 346 23.35 -35.38 26.75
C THR A 346 24.14 -36.30 27.70
N ASN A 347 24.57 -37.48 27.24
CA ASN A 347 25.39 -38.41 28.03
C ASN A 347 26.82 -37.89 28.26
N ILE A 348 27.41 -37.23 27.26
CA ILE A 348 28.71 -36.54 27.38
C ILE A 348 28.64 -35.44 28.45
N ALA A 349 27.59 -34.61 28.43
CA ALA A 349 27.41 -33.55 29.42
C ALA A 349 27.21 -34.09 30.86
N ARG A 350 26.69 -35.31 31.00
CA ARG A 350 26.52 -36.00 32.29
C ARG A 350 27.76 -36.73 32.79
N GLY A 351 28.83 -36.80 31.97
CA GLY A 351 30.09 -37.44 32.33
C GLY A 351 30.08 -38.97 32.29
N ASP A 352 29.05 -39.56 31.67
CA ASP A 352 28.88 -41.03 31.57
C ASP A 352 29.54 -41.64 30.32
N ASP A 353 30.07 -40.82 29.40
CA ASP A 353 30.73 -41.31 28.19
C ASP A 353 32.24 -41.52 28.41
N SER A 354 32.71 -42.74 28.19
CA SER A 354 34.12 -43.15 28.36
C SER A 354 34.93 -43.06 27.07
N GLN A 355 34.34 -42.59 25.97
CA GLN A 355 35.00 -42.48 24.67
C GLN A 355 35.05 -41.03 24.17
N GLY A 356 36.27 -40.56 23.93
CA GLY A 356 36.61 -39.15 23.75
C GLY A 356 35.94 -38.46 22.55
N VAL A 357 34.99 -37.57 22.85
CA VAL A 357 34.70 -36.39 22.04
C VAL A 357 35.65 -35.29 22.51
N GLU A 358 36.46 -34.73 21.61
CA GLU A 358 37.34 -33.62 21.94
C GLU A 358 36.51 -32.43 22.42
N THR A 359 36.88 -31.80 23.54
CA THR A 359 36.16 -30.65 24.14
C THR A 359 35.94 -29.49 23.16
N GLN A 360 36.70 -29.45 22.05
CA GLN A 360 36.60 -28.47 20.97
C GLN A 360 35.39 -28.69 20.03
N GLN A 361 34.75 -29.88 20.03
CA GLN A 361 33.66 -30.24 19.12
C GLN A 361 32.26 -29.81 19.63
N ILE A 362 32.10 -29.63 20.94
CA ILE A 362 30.82 -29.27 21.60
C ILE A 362 30.28 -27.89 21.13
N PRO A 363 31.09 -26.81 21.07
CA PRO A 363 30.58 -25.50 20.61
C PRO A 363 30.14 -25.50 19.14
N HIS A 364 30.72 -26.37 18.31
CA HIS A 364 30.33 -26.51 16.91
C HIS A 364 28.98 -27.21 16.76
N TRP A 365 28.74 -28.25 17.57
CA TRP A 365 27.44 -28.93 17.65
C TRP A 365 26.36 -28.00 18.22
N GLU A 366 26.63 -27.29 19.32
CA GLU A 366 25.69 -26.35 19.98
C GLU A 366 25.20 -25.24 19.04
N LYS A 367 26.01 -24.85 18.06
CA LYS A 367 25.66 -23.83 17.07
C LYS A 367 24.85 -24.41 15.89
N ARG A 368 25.24 -25.57 15.35
CA ARG A 368 24.67 -26.10 14.09
C ARG A 368 23.46 -27.01 14.29
N PHE A 369 23.40 -27.75 15.39
CA PHE A 369 22.32 -28.71 15.66
C PHE A 369 20.94 -28.06 15.75
N PRO A 370 20.76 -26.93 16.47
CA PRO A 370 19.44 -26.32 16.60
C PRO A 370 18.90 -25.75 15.30
N ASP A 371 19.77 -25.07 14.55
CA ASP A 371 19.40 -24.50 13.25
C ASP A 371 18.95 -25.59 12.27
N MET A 372 19.59 -26.76 12.33
CA MET A 372 19.22 -27.90 11.50
C MET A 372 17.92 -28.57 11.98
N LEU A 373 17.77 -28.76 13.29
CA LEU A 373 16.57 -29.34 13.89
C LEU A 373 15.34 -28.48 13.58
N ASP A 374 15.47 -27.16 13.66
CA ASP A 374 14.41 -26.21 13.33
C ASP A 374 13.99 -26.28 11.85
N ARG A 375 14.94 -26.50 10.93
CA ARG A 375 14.65 -26.71 9.50
C ARG A 375 13.88 -28.00 9.25
N VAL A 376 14.32 -29.11 9.85
CA VAL A 376 13.62 -30.40 9.72
C VAL A 376 12.20 -30.32 10.30
N ILE A 377 12.04 -29.67 11.46
CA ILE A 377 10.74 -29.42 12.08
C ILE A 377 9.84 -28.60 11.14
N TYR A 378 10.37 -27.54 10.55
CA TYR A 378 9.62 -26.66 9.64
C TYR A 378 9.09 -27.43 8.42
N PHE A 379 9.95 -28.20 7.74
CA PHE A 379 9.55 -28.97 6.55
C PHE A 379 8.48 -30.01 6.90
N ASN A 380 8.72 -30.83 7.93
CA ASN A 380 7.76 -31.85 8.32
C ASN A 380 6.41 -31.24 8.77
N SER A 381 6.45 -30.17 9.56
CA SER A 381 5.22 -29.48 10.03
C SER A 381 4.43 -28.86 8.87
N ASN A 382 5.11 -28.31 7.87
CA ASN A 382 4.45 -27.76 6.68
C ASN A 382 3.78 -28.85 5.84
N ILE A 383 4.42 -30.01 5.65
CA ILE A 383 3.79 -31.14 4.95
C ILE A 383 2.55 -31.61 5.72
N VAL A 384 2.66 -31.79 7.05
CA VAL A 384 1.53 -32.16 7.92
C VAL A 384 0.40 -31.15 7.78
N CYS A 385 0.68 -29.85 7.87
CA CYS A 385 -0.30 -28.79 7.70
C CYS A 385 -0.98 -28.86 6.34
N LYS A 386 -0.23 -28.97 5.25
CA LYS A 386 -0.79 -28.99 3.89
C LYS A 386 -1.58 -30.24 3.58
N VAL A 387 -1.16 -31.40 4.07
CA VAL A 387 -1.94 -32.63 3.96
C VAL A 387 -3.24 -32.50 4.76
N ASN A 388 -3.21 -31.91 5.95
CA ASN A 388 -4.42 -31.64 6.72
C ASN A 388 -5.37 -30.67 5.99
N ASP A 389 -4.85 -29.55 5.47
CA ASP A 389 -5.62 -28.57 4.68
C ASP A 389 -6.24 -29.23 3.45
N PHE A 390 -5.50 -30.11 2.78
CA PHE A 390 -6.00 -30.87 1.64
C PHE A 390 -7.12 -31.84 2.03
N LEU A 391 -6.96 -32.60 3.11
CA LEU A 391 -7.97 -33.56 3.58
C LEU A 391 -9.24 -32.85 4.11
N ALA A 392 -9.07 -31.74 4.84
CA ALA A 392 -10.15 -30.99 5.48
C ALA A 392 -10.85 -30.03 4.51
N GLY A 393 -10.10 -29.26 3.73
CA GLY A 393 -10.60 -28.20 2.87
C GLY A 393 -10.92 -28.64 1.45
N HIS A 394 -10.08 -29.47 0.83
CA HIS A 394 -10.29 -29.89 -0.56
C HIS A 394 -11.10 -31.18 -0.68
N VAL A 395 -10.72 -32.21 0.08
CA VAL A 395 -11.41 -33.51 0.07
C VAL A 395 -12.68 -33.49 0.93
N MET A 396 -12.71 -32.66 1.98
CA MET A 396 -13.80 -32.52 2.96
C MET A 396 -14.27 -33.89 3.48
N LEU A 397 -13.37 -34.59 4.17
CA LEU A 397 -13.66 -35.90 4.76
C LEU A 397 -14.68 -35.78 5.92
N GLY A 398 -15.89 -36.30 5.72
CA GLY A 398 -16.92 -36.32 6.77
C GLY A 398 -16.70 -37.42 7.83
N GLN A 399 -17.47 -37.40 8.93
CA GLN A 399 -17.39 -38.34 10.07
C GLN A 399 -17.50 -39.84 9.71
N LYS A 400 -17.94 -40.20 8.50
CA LYS A 400 -18.06 -41.58 7.99
C LYS A 400 -17.06 -41.94 6.88
N GLU A 401 -15.97 -41.18 6.75
CA GLU A 401 -14.96 -41.34 5.68
C GLU A 401 -15.53 -41.19 4.25
N LEU A 402 -16.65 -40.46 4.14
CA LEU A 402 -17.25 -40.11 2.86
C LEU A 402 -16.57 -38.86 2.30
N LEU A 403 -16.19 -38.91 1.03
CA LEU A 403 -15.65 -37.78 0.25
C LEU A 403 -16.75 -36.73 0.03
N GLN A 404 -16.74 -35.61 0.76
CA GLN A 404 -17.81 -34.59 0.65
C GLN A 404 -17.44 -33.40 -0.24
N GLY A 405 -16.15 -33.24 -0.58
CA GLY A 405 -15.68 -32.16 -1.44
C GLY A 405 -16.35 -32.20 -2.82
N PRO A 406 -16.83 -31.07 -3.37
CA PRO A 406 -17.58 -31.05 -4.64
C PRO A 406 -16.85 -31.75 -5.79
N LEU A 407 -15.51 -31.65 -5.79
CA LEU A 407 -14.62 -32.27 -6.77
C LEU A 407 -14.18 -33.68 -6.41
N TRP A 408 -14.64 -34.31 -5.32
CA TRP A 408 -14.26 -35.68 -4.93
C TRP A 408 -15.45 -36.60 -4.70
N GLN A 409 -16.67 -36.05 -4.59
CA GLN A 409 -17.92 -36.81 -4.45
C GLN A 409 -18.10 -37.91 -5.51
N GLY A 410 -17.60 -37.70 -6.74
CA GLY A 410 -17.66 -38.69 -7.82
C GLY A 410 -16.86 -39.98 -7.56
N LEU A 411 -15.98 -40.00 -6.57
CA LEU A 411 -15.16 -41.16 -6.19
C LEU A 411 -15.70 -41.94 -4.98
N GLN A 412 -16.86 -41.58 -4.44
CA GLN A 412 -17.45 -42.27 -3.28
C GLN A 412 -17.69 -43.77 -3.50
N GLY A 413 -17.79 -44.23 -4.76
CA GLY A 413 -17.94 -45.64 -5.13
C GLY A 413 -16.66 -46.32 -5.62
N ASP A 414 -15.51 -45.62 -5.65
CA ASP A 414 -14.22 -46.15 -6.12
C ASP A 414 -13.40 -46.70 -4.95
N TYR A 415 -13.40 -48.02 -4.79
CA TYR A 415 -12.68 -48.71 -3.70
C TYR A 415 -11.16 -48.47 -3.73
N GLY A 416 -10.57 -48.24 -4.90
CA GLY A 416 -9.15 -47.94 -5.03
C GLY A 416 -8.82 -46.54 -4.52
N ALA A 417 -9.62 -45.55 -4.90
CA ALA A 417 -9.47 -44.17 -4.41
C ALA A 417 -9.68 -44.05 -2.89
N LEU A 418 -10.65 -44.79 -2.33
CA LEU A 418 -10.88 -44.86 -0.88
C LEU A 418 -9.77 -45.64 -0.15
N GLY A 419 -9.16 -46.63 -0.80
CA GLY A 419 -7.93 -47.29 -0.35
C GLY A 419 -6.79 -46.28 -0.18
N SER A 420 -6.50 -45.52 -1.24
CA SER A 420 -5.42 -44.54 -1.21
C SER A 420 -5.64 -43.41 -0.22
N LEU A 421 -6.88 -42.99 -0.02
CA LEU A 421 -7.22 -42.01 1.00
C LEU A 421 -6.94 -42.50 2.42
N ARG A 422 -7.16 -43.79 2.70
CA ARG A 422 -6.82 -44.41 3.99
C ARG A 422 -5.31 -44.49 4.17
N GLY A 423 -4.55 -44.81 3.11
CA GLY A 423 -3.09 -44.75 3.12
C GLY A 423 -2.57 -43.34 3.41
N ILE A 424 -3.07 -42.31 2.72
CA ILE A 424 -2.72 -40.90 2.99
C ILE A 424 -2.98 -40.52 4.46
N LYS A 425 -4.11 -40.95 5.03
CA LYS A 425 -4.44 -40.70 6.44
C LYS A 425 -3.49 -41.42 7.40
N SER A 426 -3.07 -42.64 7.06
CA SER A 426 -2.03 -43.39 7.80
C SER A 426 -0.70 -42.63 7.76
N SER A 427 -0.24 -42.21 6.58
CA SER A 427 1.00 -41.44 6.43
C SER A 427 0.92 -40.08 7.13
N PHE A 428 -0.24 -39.41 7.08
CA PHE A 428 -0.49 -38.18 7.84
C PHE A 428 -0.36 -38.37 9.36
N SER A 429 -0.91 -39.47 9.89
CA SER A 429 -0.74 -39.82 11.32
C SER A 429 0.73 -40.05 11.65
N GLN A 430 1.44 -40.82 10.84
CA GLN A 430 2.86 -41.11 11.05
C GLN A 430 3.74 -39.85 10.95
N LEU A 431 3.47 -38.96 9.98
CA LEU A 431 4.17 -37.66 9.88
C LEU A 431 3.85 -36.76 11.09
N SER A 432 2.62 -36.79 11.60
CA SER A 432 2.24 -36.06 12.80
C SER A 432 2.92 -36.60 14.06
N ASP A 433 3.10 -37.92 14.15
CA ASP A 433 3.86 -38.57 15.22
C ASP A 433 5.34 -38.16 15.15
N ILE A 434 5.95 -38.17 13.95
CA ILE A 434 7.31 -37.66 13.71
C ILE A 434 7.41 -36.19 14.11
N ALA A 435 6.45 -35.34 13.74
CA ALA A 435 6.41 -33.93 14.15
C ALA A 435 6.38 -33.79 15.69
N GLY A 436 5.62 -34.66 16.36
CA GLY A 436 5.56 -34.76 17.82
C GLY A 436 6.91 -35.13 18.43
N HIS A 437 7.57 -36.16 17.89
CA HIS A 437 8.91 -36.57 18.33
C HIS A 437 9.97 -35.50 18.10
N LEU A 438 9.97 -34.83 16.95
CA LEU A 438 10.89 -33.71 16.66
C LEU A 438 10.65 -32.53 17.61
N LYS A 439 9.39 -32.24 17.99
CA LYS A 439 9.08 -31.24 19.03
C LYS A 439 9.62 -31.67 20.40
N ILE A 440 9.48 -32.95 20.76
CA ILE A 440 10.05 -33.50 22.00
C ILE A 440 11.58 -33.38 21.99
N LEU A 441 12.23 -33.67 20.86
CA LEU A 441 13.67 -33.48 20.68
C LEU A 441 14.07 -32.02 20.84
N LYS A 442 13.30 -31.07 20.30
CA LYS A 442 13.52 -29.63 20.49
C LYS A 442 13.38 -29.21 21.96
N GLU A 443 12.43 -29.76 22.70
CA GLU A 443 12.32 -29.49 24.14
C GLU A 443 13.48 -30.11 24.94
N LYS A 444 13.91 -31.34 24.62
CA LYS A 444 15.11 -31.95 25.22
C LYS A 444 16.37 -31.12 24.95
N GLU A 445 16.51 -30.62 23.73
CA GLU A 445 17.61 -29.73 23.29
C GLU A 445 17.59 -28.40 24.06
N LYS A 446 16.41 -27.80 24.27
CA LYS A 446 16.25 -26.62 25.14
C LYS A 446 16.63 -26.91 26.59
N VAL A 447 16.28 -28.07 27.13
CA VAL A 447 16.69 -28.48 28.50
C VAL A 447 18.20 -28.63 28.57
N PHE A 448 18.83 -29.25 27.57
CA PHE A 448 20.29 -29.35 27.45
C PHE A 448 20.97 -27.96 27.48
N ARG A 449 20.46 -26.96 26.74
CA ARG A 449 20.98 -25.58 26.83
C ARG A 449 20.66 -24.87 28.16
N ARG A 450 19.60 -25.29 28.85
CA ARG A 450 19.10 -24.64 30.06
C ARG A 450 19.73 -25.14 31.35
N GLU A 451 20.51 -26.21 31.39
CA GLU A 451 21.22 -26.66 32.60
C GLU A 451 22.51 -25.83 32.83
N PRO A 452 22.55 -24.86 33.77
CA PRO A 452 23.70 -24.02 34.00
C PRO A 452 24.07 -24.08 35.50
N GLU A 453 24.46 -25.24 36.04
CA GLU A 453 24.82 -25.33 37.48
C GLU A 453 26.14 -26.04 37.82
N THR A 454 27.00 -26.37 36.86
CA THR A 454 28.34 -26.94 37.19
C THR A 454 29.50 -26.41 36.34
N ARG A 455 29.51 -25.12 35.98
CA ARG A 455 30.73 -24.45 35.45
C ARG A 455 31.22 -23.36 36.41
N PRO A 456 32.45 -23.41 36.93
CA PRO A 456 32.90 -22.54 38.01
C PRO A 456 33.08 -21.08 37.58
N LEU A 457 32.60 -20.20 38.46
CA LEU A 457 32.54 -18.74 38.41
C LEU A 457 33.88 -18.03 38.15
N ILE A 458 33.87 -17.03 37.26
CA ILE A 458 34.71 -15.81 37.37
C ILE A 458 33.79 -14.58 37.27
N HIS A 459 33.37 -14.13 38.47
CA HIS A 459 33.15 -12.76 38.96
C HIS A 459 32.46 -11.65 38.13
N LEU A 460 31.34 -11.15 38.72
CA LEU A 460 30.96 -9.74 39.04
C LEU A 460 30.84 -8.69 37.89
N PHE A 461 29.81 -7.82 37.79
CA PHE A 461 29.08 -7.06 38.82
C PHE A 461 27.67 -6.62 38.33
N CYS A 462 26.85 -6.22 39.31
CA CYS A 462 25.40 -6.00 39.39
C CYS A 462 24.62 -5.15 38.35
N LYS A 463 23.34 -5.55 38.21
CA LYS A 463 22.17 -4.68 37.96
C LYS A 463 22.08 -3.56 39.01
N THR A 464 22.04 -2.31 38.56
CA THR A 464 20.98 -1.30 38.84
C THR A 464 21.46 0.02 38.26
N HIS A 465 20.63 0.68 37.43
CA HIS A 465 20.39 2.13 37.46
C HIS A 465 19.28 2.45 36.44
N HIS A 466 18.05 2.45 36.96
CA HIS A 466 16.95 3.29 36.49
C HIS A 466 17.35 4.74 36.80
N TYR A 467 16.95 5.71 35.96
CA TYR A 467 17.29 7.15 36.04
C TYR A 467 18.71 7.58 35.61
N CYS A 468 19.05 7.39 34.32
CA CYS A 468 20.06 8.23 33.63
C CYS A 468 20.00 8.14 32.08
N ARG A 469 18.80 7.99 31.49
CA ARG A 469 18.63 7.94 30.01
C ARG A 469 17.83 9.08 29.41
N ILE A 470 17.68 10.20 30.12
CA ILE A 470 17.00 11.40 29.60
C ILE A 470 17.98 12.40 28.97
N ILE A 471 19.30 12.28 29.21
CA ILE A 471 20.30 13.24 28.67
C ILE A 471 21.09 12.67 27.47
N VAL A 472 21.09 11.35 27.22
CA VAL A 472 21.71 10.74 26.02
C VAL A 472 20.69 10.50 24.89
N ALA A 473 19.39 10.53 25.19
CA ALA A 473 18.33 10.26 24.22
C ALA A 473 18.09 11.41 23.20
N MET A 474 18.56 12.63 23.46
CA MET A 474 18.44 13.74 22.50
C MET A 474 19.49 13.68 21.37
N ALA A 475 20.51 12.81 21.48
CA ALA A 475 21.61 12.75 20.52
C ALA A 475 21.48 11.65 19.45
N ALA A 476 20.36 10.90 19.41
CA ALA A 476 20.20 9.74 18.53
C ALA A 476 18.80 9.60 17.90
N THR A 477 18.02 10.69 17.77
CA THR A 477 16.73 10.69 17.05
C THR A 477 16.94 11.06 15.58
N THR A 478 16.11 10.49 14.69
CA THR A 478 16.11 10.78 13.24
C THR A 478 15.63 12.20 12.89
N CYS A 479 15.37 13.06 13.88
CA CYS A 479 15.03 14.47 13.69
C CYS A 479 16.23 15.35 13.32
N SER A 480 17.45 14.80 13.31
CA SER A 480 18.68 15.49 12.91
C SER A 480 19.36 14.75 11.77
N VAL A 481 20.13 15.46 10.93
CA VAL A 481 20.93 14.84 9.86
C VAL A 481 21.83 13.72 10.41
N SER A 482 22.54 13.97 11.52
CA SER A 482 23.37 12.97 12.18
C SER A 482 22.59 11.74 12.67
N GLY A 483 21.35 11.93 13.12
CA GLY A 483 20.48 10.83 13.53
C GLY A 483 20.00 9.98 12.35
N ILE A 484 19.68 10.64 11.23
CA ILE A 484 19.33 9.96 9.96
C ILE A 484 20.55 9.20 9.44
N GLU A 485 21.74 9.81 9.43
CA GLU A 485 22.99 9.13 9.03
C GLU A 485 23.28 7.90 9.89
N ASN A 486 23.13 8.00 11.21
CA ASN A 486 23.29 6.85 12.11
C ASN A 486 22.31 5.72 11.79
N LEU A 487 21.07 6.03 11.40
CA LEU A 487 20.08 5.06 10.98
C LEU A 487 20.45 4.43 9.63
N LEU A 488 20.81 5.24 8.63
CA LEU A 488 21.21 4.80 7.29
C LEU A 488 22.44 3.88 7.34
N GLY A 489 23.44 4.23 8.16
CA GLY A 489 24.63 3.40 8.38
C GLY A 489 24.29 2.00 8.93
N ARG A 490 23.26 1.88 9.77
CA ARG A 490 22.79 0.56 10.27
C ARG A 490 22.08 -0.26 9.19
N VAL A 491 21.45 0.40 8.23
CA VAL A 491 20.78 -0.24 7.08
C VAL A 491 21.78 -0.54 5.95
N GLY A 492 23.06 -0.20 6.12
CA GLY A 492 24.14 -0.50 5.19
C GLY A 492 24.25 0.49 4.02
N LEU A 493 23.77 1.73 4.21
CA LEU A 493 23.87 2.80 3.21
C LEU A 493 25.09 3.69 3.49
N ASP A 494 25.68 4.23 2.42
CA ASP A 494 26.86 5.09 2.49
C ASP A 494 26.58 6.36 3.28
N THR A 495 27.44 6.70 4.24
CA THR A 495 27.38 7.92 5.05
C THR A 495 28.75 8.62 5.01
N PRO A 496 28.82 9.98 4.99
CA PRO A 496 27.73 10.94 5.13
C PRO A 496 26.78 11.02 3.92
N ILE A 497 25.56 11.52 4.12
CA ILE A 497 24.55 11.64 3.05
C ILE A 497 25.06 12.67 2.02
N PRO A 498 24.97 12.39 0.70
CA PRO A 498 25.39 13.36 -0.32
C PRO A 498 24.62 14.69 -0.21
N GLU A 499 25.32 15.82 -0.09
CA GLU A 499 24.65 17.11 0.09
C GLU A 499 24.13 17.70 -1.23
N PHE A 500 22.83 17.96 -1.34
CA PHE A 500 22.23 18.69 -2.46
C PHE A 500 21.49 19.95 -1.95
N PRO A 501 21.77 21.16 -2.48
CA PRO A 501 21.18 22.41 -1.98
C PRO A 501 19.64 22.49 -1.94
N GLY A 502 18.95 21.66 -2.71
CA GLY A 502 17.49 21.65 -2.79
C GLY A 502 16.81 20.49 -2.05
N ALA A 503 17.57 19.62 -1.38
CA ALA A 503 17.04 18.45 -0.70
C ALA A 503 16.78 18.74 0.79
N ASP A 504 15.59 18.42 1.27
CA ASP A 504 15.24 18.49 2.70
C ASP A 504 15.00 17.10 3.25
N ILE A 505 16.08 16.43 3.63
CA ILE A 505 16.04 15.08 4.19
C ILE A 505 15.46 15.02 5.61
N VAL A 506 15.30 16.16 6.30
CA VAL A 506 14.85 16.22 7.70
C VAL A 506 13.33 16.35 7.78
N HIS A 507 12.70 17.04 6.84
CA HIS A 507 11.24 17.15 6.79
C HIS A 507 10.63 16.26 5.69
N ASN A 508 11.41 15.87 4.67
CA ASN A 508 10.97 15.01 3.58
C ASN A 508 11.81 13.72 3.45
N PRO A 509 11.31 12.56 3.91
CA PRO A 509 12.05 11.30 3.81
C PRO A 509 12.27 10.82 2.37
N GLN A 510 11.48 11.28 1.38
CA GLN A 510 11.71 10.93 -0.03
C GLN A 510 13.01 11.53 -0.58
N ASP A 511 13.42 12.70 -0.05
CA ASP A 511 14.63 13.36 -0.50
C ASP A 511 15.88 12.53 -0.17
N ILE A 512 15.83 11.69 0.87
CA ILE A 512 16.91 10.73 1.17
C ILE A 512 17.14 9.83 -0.05
N PHE A 513 16.09 9.19 -0.56
CA PHE A 513 16.17 8.32 -1.73
C PHE A 513 16.55 9.11 -2.99
N ARG A 514 15.99 10.31 -3.17
CA ARG A 514 16.29 11.15 -4.33
C ARG A 514 17.76 11.55 -4.39
N VAL A 515 18.35 11.89 -3.25
CA VAL A 515 19.76 12.26 -3.10
C VAL A 515 20.69 11.10 -3.48
N TYR A 516 20.45 9.89 -2.97
CA TYR A 516 21.26 8.73 -3.34
C TYR A 516 21.13 8.38 -4.84
N LEU A 517 19.94 8.56 -5.42
CA LEU A 517 19.73 8.32 -6.84
C LEU A 517 20.47 9.38 -7.69
N ALA A 518 20.41 10.65 -7.28
CA ALA A 518 21.10 11.75 -7.95
C ALA A 518 22.62 11.57 -7.93
N ASP A 519 23.19 11.21 -6.77
CA ASP A 519 24.62 10.91 -6.62
C ASP A 519 25.06 9.71 -7.48
N THR A 520 24.21 8.68 -7.56
CA THR A 520 24.45 7.52 -8.44
C THR A 520 24.46 7.94 -9.92
N LEU A 521 23.51 8.77 -10.35
CA LEU A 521 23.44 9.28 -11.72
C LEU A 521 24.63 10.19 -12.06
N GLU A 522 25.03 11.06 -11.15
CA GLU A 522 26.22 11.91 -11.28
C GLU A 522 27.47 11.06 -11.54
N LYS A 523 27.68 10.02 -10.72
CA LYS A 523 28.82 9.10 -10.84
C LYS A 523 28.81 8.28 -12.14
N LEU A 524 27.64 7.82 -12.59
CA LEU A 524 27.50 6.99 -13.79
C LEU A 524 27.59 7.77 -15.10
N LEU A 525 27.01 8.98 -15.13
CA LEU A 525 26.88 9.77 -16.36
C LEU A 525 27.90 10.91 -16.46
N HIS A 526 28.61 11.22 -15.37
CA HIS A 526 29.51 12.37 -15.25
C HIS A 526 28.80 13.70 -15.64
N CYS A 527 27.52 13.81 -15.30
CA CYS A 527 26.74 15.03 -15.51
C CYS A 527 26.86 15.97 -14.30
N ASP A 528 26.37 17.20 -14.45
CA ASP A 528 26.28 18.14 -13.34
C ASP A 528 25.32 17.62 -12.26
N ARG A 529 25.70 17.77 -11.00
CA ARG A 529 24.95 17.23 -9.85
C ARG A 529 23.52 17.77 -9.75
N MET A 530 23.32 19.06 -10.02
CA MET A 530 21.98 19.66 -9.99
C MET A 530 21.15 19.17 -11.17
N VAL A 531 21.77 18.97 -12.32
CA VAL A 531 21.11 18.36 -13.48
C VAL A 531 20.66 16.92 -13.18
N ALA A 532 21.46 16.13 -12.45
CA ALA A 532 21.06 14.79 -12.00
C ALA A 532 19.86 14.83 -11.05
N TYR A 533 19.90 15.71 -10.04
CA TYR A 533 18.83 15.87 -9.05
C TYR A 533 17.51 16.38 -9.67
N ASP A 534 17.58 17.35 -10.61
CA ASP A 534 16.43 17.94 -11.31
C ASP A 534 15.79 16.99 -12.34
N ALA A 535 16.55 16.00 -12.81
CA ALA A 535 16.05 14.99 -13.74
C ALA A 535 15.15 13.94 -13.06
N ILE A 536 15.19 13.84 -11.73
CA ILE A 536 14.38 12.93 -10.93
C ILE A 536 13.09 13.62 -10.52
N GLN A 537 11.96 12.95 -10.74
CA GLN A 537 10.62 13.36 -10.32
C GLN A 537 10.05 12.35 -9.33
N THR A 538 9.27 12.80 -8.35
CA THR A 538 8.45 11.91 -7.52
C THR A 538 7.17 11.54 -8.26
N SER A 539 6.73 10.29 -8.10
CA SER A 539 5.47 9.82 -8.66
C SER A 539 4.49 9.52 -7.53
N ASN A 540 3.30 10.11 -7.64
CA ASN A 540 2.21 9.89 -6.69
C ASN A 540 1.19 8.86 -7.23
N VAL A 541 1.52 8.19 -8.33
CA VAL A 541 0.66 7.19 -8.98
C VAL A 541 1.22 5.81 -8.66
N THR A 542 0.42 5.01 -7.97
CA THR A 542 0.73 3.61 -7.66
C THR A 542 1.08 2.85 -8.94
N GLY A 543 2.19 2.10 -8.90
CA GLY A 543 2.67 1.30 -10.03
C GLY A 543 3.47 2.04 -11.11
N MET A 544 3.63 3.38 -11.02
CA MET A 544 4.43 4.17 -11.98
C MET A 544 5.87 4.45 -11.50
N GLY A 545 6.37 3.68 -10.54
CA GLY A 545 7.60 3.96 -9.81
C GLY A 545 7.38 4.91 -8.64
N ASP A 546 8.31 4.91 -7.70
CA ASP A 546 8.35 5.86 -6.58
C ASP A 546 9.10 7.14 -7.00
N LEU A 547 10.21 6.96 -7.73
CA LEU A 547 10.96 8.02 -8.41
C LEU A 547 11.01 7.74 -9.92
N VAL A 548 11.02 8.79 -10.72
CA VAL A 548 11.07 8.71 -12.18
C VAL A 548 12.20 9.57 -12.71
N ILE A 549 13.14 8.95 -13.42
CA ILE A 549 14.20 9.65 -14.13
C ILE A 549 13.68 10.02 -15.52
N VAL A 550 13.68 11.31 -15.83
CA VAL A 550 13.27 11.83 -17.15
C VAL A 550 14.50 12.08 -18.00
N ALA A 551 14.83 11.16 -18.91
CA ALA A 551 16.10 11.16 -19.66
C ALA A 551 16.42 12.50 -20.38
N PRO A 552 15.46 13.19 -21.04
CA PRO A 552 15.74 14.51 -21.64
C PRO A 552 16.19 15.58 -20.65
N ARG A 553 15.83 15.48 -19.37
CA ARG A 553 16.23 16.45 -18.33
C ARG A 553 17.69 16.32 -17.93
N LEU A 554 18.35 15.21 -18.24
CA LEU A 554 19.79 15.02 -18.02
C LEU A 554 20.66 15.85 -18.97
N ARG A 555 20.08 16.46 -20.01
CA ARG A 555 20.73 17.42 -20.94
C ARG A 555 22.03 16.90 -21.58
N LEU A 556 22.18 15.59 -21.75
CA LEU A 556 23.34 14.99 -22.40
C LEU A 556 23.31 15.25 -23.90
N LYS A 557 24.42 15.76 -24.45
CA LYS A 557 24.53 16.08 -25.89
C LYS A 557 24.78 14.81 -26.69
N ASN A 558 24.18 14.72 -27.88
CA ASN A 558 24.37 13.64 -28.86
C ASN A 558 23.99 12.22 -28.38
N VAL A 559 23.16 12.09 -27.34
CA VAL A 559 22.62 10.81 -26.87
C VAL A 559 21.11 10.79 -27.09
N LYS A 560 20.59 9.73 -27.72
CA LYS A 560 19.14 9.56 -27.86
C LYS A 560 18.54 9.19 -26.49
N PRO A 561 17.45 9.84 -26.04
CA PRO A 561 16.86 9.58 -24.73
C PRO A 561 16.49 8.10 -24.48
N GLU A 562 15.96 7.41 -25.49
CA GLU A 562 15.61 5.99 -25.37
C GLU A 562 16.82 5.08 -25.17
N ASP A 563 17.93 5.39 -25.84
CA ASP A 563 19.17 4.63 -25.71
C ASP A 563 19.83 4.91 -24.36
N LEU A 564 19.74 6.15 -23.86
CA LEU A 564 20.17 6.51 -22.50
C LEU A 564 19.39 5.74 -21.43
N VAL A 565 18.07 5.59 -21.59
CA VAL A 565 17.26 4.80 -20.65
C VAL A 565 17.66 3.32 -20.67
N LYS A 566 17.91 2.74 -21.85
CA LYS A 566 18.40 1.35 -21.97
C LYS A 566 19.77 1.17 -21.29
N ASP A 567 20.67 2.12 -21.49
CA ASP A 567 22.00 2.13 -20.90
C ASP A 567 21.93 2.27 -19.36
N LEU A 568 21.12 3.19 -18.85
CA LEU A 568 20.88 3.37 -17.42
C LEU A 568 20.25 2.14 -16.76
N LEU A 569 19.31 1.47 -17.43
CA LEU A 569 18.69 0.23 -16.92
C LEU A 569 19.74 -0.88 -16.69
N GLN A 570 20.80 -0.92 -17.49
CA GLN A 570 21.90 -1.88 -17.36
C GLN A 570 22.94 -1.45 -16.33
N LYS A 571 23.19 -0.14 -16.20
CA LYS A 571 24.26 0.42 -15.38
C LYS A 571 23.88 0.79 -13.95
N LEU A 572 22.59 1.02 -13.67
CA LEU A 572 22.14 1.36 -12.33
C LEU A 572 22.42 0.19 -11.36
N PRO A 573 23.14 0.44 -10.26
CA PRO A 573 23.46 -0.61 -9.30
C PRO A 573 22.17 -1.13 -8.66
N ARG A 574 22.06 -2.45 -8.54
CA ARG A 574 20.95 -3.13 -7.87
C ARG A 574 21.26 -3.28 -6.39
N THR A 575 21.32 -2.15 -5.69
CA THR A 575 21.69 -2.06 -4.28
C THR A 575 20.63 -1.28 -3.50
N PRO A 576 20.45 -1.55 -2.19
CA PRO A 576 19.71 -0.66 -1.32
C PRO A 576 20.14 0.81 -1.55
N PRO A 577 19.22 1.77 -1.55
CA PRO A 577 17.83 1.67 -1.11
C PRO A 577 16.79 1.39 -2.23
N PHE A 578 17.22 1.06 -3.46
CA PHE A 578 16.32 0.93 -4.61
C PHE A 578 16.02 -0.53 -4.98
N GLY A 579 14.80 -0.77 -5.47
CA GLY A 579 14.38 -2.00 -6.14
C GLY A 579 14.71 -1.98 -7.63
N CYS A 580 14.18 -2.96 -8.39
CA CYS A 580 14.42 -3.05 -9.83
C CYS A 580 13.76 -1.88 -10.59
N PRO A 581 14.53 -1.10 -11.38
CA PRO A 581 13.95 -0.05 -12.21
C PRO A 581 13.21 -0.63 -13.42
N LEU A 582 12.13 0.04 -13.85
CA LEU A 582 11.32 -0.32 -15.01
C LEU A 582 11.40 0.75 -16.10
N ARG A 583 11.57 0.30 -17.35
CA ARG A 583 11.63 1.19 -18.51
C ARG A 583 10.23 1.61 -18.96
N ASP A 584 10.07 2.90 -19.20
CA ASP A 584 8.84 3.48 -19.76
C ASP A 584 9.18 4.56 -20.82
N GLY A 585 9.45 4.11 -22.04
CA GLY A 585 9.82 4.98 -23.16
C GLY A 585 11.11 5.79 -22.89
N ILE A 586 10.96 7.10 -22.73
CA ILE A 586 12.03 8.06 -22.39
C ILE A 586 12.21 8.28 -20.88
N ARG A 587 11.47 7.52 -20.06
CA ARG A 587 11.48 7.58 -18.61
C ARG A 587 11.98 6.26 -18.04
N LEU A 588 12.59 6.34 -16.86
CA LEU A 588 12.99 5.17 -16.07
C LEU A 588 12.35 5.27 -14.69
N GLN A 589 11.46 4.35 -14.39
CA GLN A 589 10.77 4.25 -13.11
C GLN A 589 11.68 3.51 -12.13
N VAL A 590 11.81 4.03 -10.91
CA VAL A 590 12.64 3.49 -9.85
C VAL A 590 11.76 3.28 -8.63
N PHE A 591 11.78 2.08 -8.07
CA PHE A 591 11.00 1.73 -6.88
C PHE A 591 11.90 1.72 -5.65
N PHE A 592 11.36 2.04 -4.48
CA PHE A 592 12.02 1.87 -3.20
C PHE A 592 12.04 0.39 -2.84
N SER A 593 13.14 -0.05 -2.21
CA SER A 593 13.31 -1.42 -1.76
C SER A 593 12.33 -1.73 -0.62
N PRO A 594 11.45 -2.75 -0.76
CA PRO A 594 10.55 -3.21 0.30
C PRO A 594 11.25 -3.56 1.62
N ASN A 595 12.52 -3.94 1.54
CA ASN A 595 13.34 -4.30 2.70
C ASN A 595 13.91 -3.07 3.42
N THR A 596 14.27 -2.02 2.67
CA THR A 596 14.91 -0.80 3.21
C THR A 596 13.90 0.20 3.73
N LEU A 597 12.76 0.32 3.04
CA LEU A 597 11.70 1.28 3.35
C LEU A 597 11.17 1.19 4.80
N PRO A 598 10.75 0.04 5.34
CA PRO A 598 10.22 -0.05 6.71
C PRO A 598 11.28 0.24 7.78
N ARG A 599 12.54 -0.16 7.56
CA ARG A 599 13.67 0.08 8.49
C ARG A 599 13.96 1.57 8.67
N LEU A 600 13.79 2.34 7.59
CA LEU A 600 13.95 3.79 7.60
C LEU A 600 12.70 4.48 8.13
N LEU A 601 11.55 4.20 7.51
CA LEU A 601 10.37 5.05 7.62
C LEU A 601 9.66 4.94 8.97
N LEU A 602 9.61 3.75 9.57
CA LEU A 602 8.88 3.54 10.83
C LEU A 602 9.51 4.32 11.99
N SER A 603 10.84 4.33 12.08
CA SER A 603 11.56 5.14 13.07
C SER A 603 11.46 6.64 12.75
N TYR A 604 11.53 7.01 11.47
CA TYR A 604 11.42 8.39 11.00
C TYR A 604 10.08 9.04 11.36
N ILE A 605 8.97 8.32 11.15
CA ILE A 605 7.62 8.78 11.51
C ILE A 605 7.48 8.81 13.04
N SER A 606 7.89 7.74 13.73
CA SER A 606 7.73 7.62 15.18
C SER A 606 8.44 8.73 15.95
N ASP A 607 9.68 9.07 15.57
CA ASP A 607 10.45 10.14 16.21
C ASP A 607 9.80 11.53 16.05
N ARG A 608 9.08 11.76 14.94
CA ARG A 608 8.37 13.03 14.66
C ARG A 608 6.95 13.05 15.21
N SER A 609 6.29 11.89 15.25
CA SER A 609 4.91 11.72 15.72
C SER A 609 3.97 12.78 15.13
N ALA A 610 3.38 13.65 15.95
CA ALA A 610 2.46 14.71 15.54
C ALA A 610 3.07 15.76 14.59
N SER A 611 4.41 15.84 14.51
CA SER A 611 5.14 16.73 13.60
C SER A 611 5.53 16.10 12.27
N TYR A 612 5.22 14.82 12.04
CA TYR A 612 5.47 14.21 10.73
C TYR A 612 4.62 14.90 9.66
N GLY A 613 5.25 15.33 8.56
CA GLY A 613 4.66 16.15 7.51
C GLY A 613 4.75 17.67 7.73
N TYR A 614 5.32 18.11 8.85
CA TYR A 614 5.52 19.53 9.16
C TYR A 614 6.91 19.97 8.71
N ASP A 615 7.00 21.21 8.24
CA ASP A 615 8.27 21.89 7.98
C ASP A 615 8.24 23.27 8.63
N THR A 616 8.71 23.32 9.89
CA THR A 616 8.69 24.55 10.67
C THR A 616 9.70 25.59 10.20
N SER A 617 10.65 25.21 9.35
CA SER A 617 11.69 26.11 8.84
C SER A 617 11.13 27.16 7.88
N ILE A 618 10.06 26.82 7.15
CA ILE A 618 9.37 27.72 6.20
C ILE A 618 8.86 28.99 6.92
N GLY A 619 8.36 28.80 8.13
CA GLY A 619 7.80 29.84 8.98
C GLY A 619 8.84 30.68 9.72
N LEU A 620 10.15 30.44 9.57
CA LEU A 620 11.18 31.26 10.20
C LEU A 620 11.48 32.53 9.38
N ALA A 621 11.73 33.65 10.07
CA ALA A 621 12.14 34.91 9.43
C ALA A 621 13.56 34.82 8.86
N ASP A 622 14.46 34.14 9.57
CA ASP A 622 15.81 33.78 9.12
C ASP A 622 15.96 32.26 9.20
N THR A 623 16.08 31.60 8.05
CA THR A 623 16.21 30.14 7.98
C THR A 623 17.54 29.63 8.51
N ALA A 624 18.55 30.49 8.67
CA ALA A 624 19.83 30.15 9.28
C ALA A 624 19.78 30.14 10.82
N ALA A 625 18.72 30.69 11.42
CA ALA A 625 18.52 30.77 12.87
C ALA A 625 17.30 29.91 13.27
N PRO A 626 17.48 28.61 13.62
CA PRO A 626 16.38 27.71 13.94
C PRO A 626 15.56 28.13 15.18
N ASP A 627 16.16 28.87 16.11
CA ASP A 627 15.47 29.49 17.27
C ASP A 627 15.04 30.95 16.99
N GLY A 628 15.05 31.36 15.71
CA GLY A 628 14.77 32.71 15.27
C GLY A 628 13.28 33.09 15.39
N SER A 629 12.98 34.36 15.12
CA SER A 629 11.60 34.84 15.12
C SER A 629 10.80 34.18 14.00
N LYS A 630 9.58 33.74 14.32
CA LYS A 630 8.62 33.24 13.34
C LYS A 630 8.05 34.38 12.51
N LYS A 631 7.82 34.11 11.22
CA LYS A 631 7.01 34.94 10.33
C LYS A 631 5.57 34.89 10.82
N LYS A 632 4.89 36.03 10.75
CA LYS A 632 3.50 36.13 11.20
C LYS A 632 2.53 36.16 10.02
N VAL A 633 1.47 35.36 10.09
CA VAL A 633 0.36 35.38 9.13
C VAL A 633 -0.96 35.66 9.82
N ILE A 634 -1.74 36.58 9.28
CA ILE A 634 -3.14 36.76 9.66
C ILE A 634 -3.99 35.98 8.65
N VAL A 635 -4.87 35.11 9.13
CA VAL A 635 -5.87 34.44 8.29
C VAL A 635 -7.23 34.97 8.69
N GLU A 636 -7.82 35.78 7.82
CA GLU A 636 -9.16 36.33 7.99
C GLU A 636 -10.18 35.43 7.28
N TYR A 637 -11.16 34.93 8.03
CA TYR A 637 -12.17 34.03 7.50
C TYR A 637 -13.48 34.04 8.30
N SER A 638 -14.51 33.41 7.72
CA SER A 638 -15.91 33.46 8.10
C SER A 638 -16.57 34.83 7.99
N SER A 639 -16.12 35.82 8.76
CA SER A 639 -16.49 37.23 8.69
C SER A 639 -17.99 37.51 8.42
N PRO A 640 -18.95 36.93 9.20
CA PRO A 640 -20.37 37.16 8.97
C PRO A 640 -20.81 38.59 9.35
N ASN A 641 -21.93 39.02 8.76
CA ASN A 641 -22.58 40.27 9.13
C ASN A 641 -23.41 40.10 10.41
N MET A 642 -23.33 41.09 11.31
CA MET A 642 -24.12 41.06 12.53
C MET A 642 -25.62 41.11 12.24
N ALA A 643 -26.40 40.31 12.99
CA ALA A 643 -27.85 40.22 12.92
C ALA A 643 -28.42 39.91 11.52
N SER A 644 -27.61 39.36 10.63
CA SER A 644 -28.03 38.84 9.33
C SER A 644 -27.90 37.32 9.32
N GLU A 645 -28.59 36.66 8.40
CA GLU A 645 -28.51 35.21 8.27
C GLU A 645 -27.06 34.76 8.00
N PHE A 646 -26.65 33.69 8.69
CA PHE A 646 -25.40 33.03 8.43
C PHE A 646 -25.50 32.25 7.12
N GLN A 647 -25.03 32.85 6.03
CA GLN A 647 -25.01 32.20 4.72
C GLN A 647 -24.01 31.03 4.63
N VAL A 648 -24.30 30.10 3.73
CA VAL A 648 -23.42 28.97 3.36
C VAL A 648 -22.02 29.40 2.90
N SER A 649 -21.89 30.58 2.30
CA SER A 649 -20.58 31.17 1.95
C SER A 649 -19.72 31.42 3.18
N HIS A 650 -20.31 31.82 4.32
CA HIS A 650 -19.59 31.96 5.59
C HIS A 650 -19.18 30.60 6.13
N LEU A 651 -20.01 29.56 5.97
CA LEU A 651 -19.64 28.19 6.34
C LEU A 651 -18.41 27.73 5.56
N ARG A 652 -18.45 27.85 4.22
CA ARG A 652 -17.31 27.49 3.35
C ARG A 652 -16.04 28.28 3.69
N SER A 653 -16.16 29.59 3.90
CA SER A 653 -15.04 30.41 4.38
C SER A 653 -14.48 29.89 5.71
N THR A 654 -15.34 29.44 6.61
CA THR A 654 -14.94 28.86 7.92
C THR A 654 -14.14 27.57 7.76
N LEU A 655 -14.63 26.63 6.94
CA LEU A 655 -13.98 25.33 6.73
C LEU A 655 -12.62 25.50 6.02
N VAL A 656 -12.58 26.29 4.95
CA VAL A 656 -11.36 26.59 4.20
C VAL A 656 -10.36 27.39 5.04
N GLY A 657 -10.83 28.40 5.78
CA GLY A 657 -9.99 29.24 6.62
C GLY A 657 -9.36 28.48 7.78
N THR A 658 -10.10 27.54 8.39
CA THR A 658 -9.58 26.64 9.42
C THR A 658 -8.42 25.81 8.89
N TYR A 659 -8.59 25.18 7.73
CA TYR A 659 -7.51 24.43 7.07
C TYR A 659 -6.31 25.34 6.74
N ILE A 660 -6.53 26.54 6.18
CA ILE A 660 -5.44 27.48 5.83
C ILE A 660 -4.65 27.90 7.07
N ALA A 661 -5.33 28.15 8.19
CA ALA A 661 -4.68 28.47 9.45
C ALA A 661 -3.85 27.27 9.96
N ASN A 662 -4.40 26.05 9.90
CA ASN A 662 -3.73 24.84 10.37
C ASN A 662 -2.50 24.50 9.51
N ILE A 663 -2.58 24.60 8.17
CA ILE A 663 -1.43 24.35 7.29
C ILE A 663 -0.31 25.36 7.52
N HIS A 664 -0.60 26.65 7.71
CA HIS A 664 0.45 27.63 8.01
C HIS A 664 1.10 27.37 9.38
N ALA A 665 0.31 27.01 10.40
CA ALA A 665 0.83 26.65 11.71
C ALA A 665 1.75 25.41 11.64
N SER A 666 1.36 24.40 10.86
CA SER A 666 2.19 23.21 10.63
C SER A 666 3.50 23.53 9.90
N MET A 667 3.52 24.58 9.09
CA MET A 667 4.72 25.08 8.40
C MET A 667 5.48 26.14 9.23
N GLY A 668 5.25 26.18 10.55
CA GLY A 668 6.03 26.99 11.50
C GLY A 668 5.67 28.46 11.60
N TRP A 669 4.62 28.93 10.92
CA TRP A 669 4.19 30.33 10.99
C TRP A 669 3.51 30.63 12.33
N ASP A 670 3.66 31.87 12.80
CA ASP A 670 2.82 32.43 13.86
C ASP A 670 1.48 32.88 13.25
N VAL A 671 0.40 32.17 13.56
CA VAL A 671 -0.89 32.34 12.89
C VAL A 671 -1.85 33.09 13.81
N VAL A 672 -2.44 34.17 13.30
CA VAL A 672 -3.56 34.88 13.92
C VAL A 672 -4.83 34.57 13.15
N LYS A 673 -5.74 33.82 13.78
CA LYS A 673 -7.08 33.51 13.26
C LYS A 673 -8.00 34.68 13.57
N MET A 674 -8.41 35.42 12.54
CA MET A 674 -9.20 36.63 12.68
C MET A 674 -10.59 36.43 12.08
N ASN A 675 -11.62 36.79 12.84
CA ASN A 675 -12.98 36.93 12.34
C ASN A 675 -13.31 38.42 12.21
N TYR A 676 -13.52 38.93 11.00
CA TYR A 676 -13.77 40.35 10.74
C TYR A 676 -15.26 40.59 10.53
N LEU A 677 -15.98 40.82 11.63
CA LEU A 677 -17.45 40.93 11.61
C LEU A 677 -17.92 42.18 10.86
N GLY A 678 -18.95 42.02 10.03
CA GLY A 678 -19.68 43.13 9.39
C GLY A 678 -20.62 43.79 10.39
N ASP A 679 -20.05 44.49 11.36
CA ASP A 679 -20.72 45.00 12.55
C ASP A 679 -20.94 46.52 12.53
N TRP A 680 -20.64 47.19 11.42
CA TRP A 680 -20.67 48.65 11.33
C TRP A 680 -21.24 49.14 10.00
N GLY A 681 -22.43 49.76 10.05
CA GLY A 681 -23.07 50.25 8.83
C GLY A 681 -24.54 50.54 8.99
N LYS A 682 -25.17 50.88 7.87
CA LYS A 682 -26.61 51.19 7.78
C LYS A 682 -27.49 50.01 8.21
N GLN A 683 -27.03 48.77 8.04
CA GLN A 683 -27.73 47.57 8.49
C GLN A 683 -27.99 47.58 10.01
N ILE A 684 -27.06 48.11 10.80
CA ILE A 684 -27.21 48.21 12.25
C ILE A 684 -28.19 49.33 12.62
N GLY A 685 -28.19 50.43 11.87
CA GLY A 685 -29.19 51.48 12.03
C GLY A 685 -30.62 50.97 11.81
N LEU A 686 -30.81 50.09 10.82
CA LEU A 686 -32.11 49.48 10.56
C LEU A 686 -32.49 48.49 11.67
N LEU A 687 -31.53 47.69 12.13
CA LEU A 687 -31.74 46.79 13.27
C LEU A 687 -32.13 47.55 14.54
N ALA A 688 -31.49 48.69 14.83
CA ALA A 688 -31.83 49.52 15.98
C ALA A 688 -33.26 50.07 15.89
N ALA A 689 -33.67 50.55 14.72
CA ALA A 689 -35.06 50.94 14.46
C ALA A 689 -36.04 49.76 14.63
N GLY A 690 -35.63 48.55 14.23
CA GLY A 690 -36.37 47.32 14.47
C GLY A 690 -36.47 46.96 15.95
N TRP A 691 -35.37 47.13 16.70
CA TRP A 691 -35.31 46.83 18.13
C TRP A 691 -36.28 47.68 18.94
N GLU A 692 -36.41 48.97 18.62
CA GLU A 692 -37.39 49.84 19.27
C GLU A 692 -38.85 49.39 19.07
N ARG A 693 -39.13 48.66 17.97
CA ARG A 693 -40.48 48.22 17.58
C ARG A 693 -40.81 46.80 18.01
N PHE A 694 -39.83 45.90 17.89
CA PHE A 694 -40.02 44.45 18.00
C PHE A 694 -39.07 43.80 19.01
N GLY A 695 -38.15 44.56 19.60
CA GLY A 695 -37.22 44.08 20.62
C GLY A 695 -37.96 43.60 21.87
N SER A 696 -37.47 42.52 22.46
CA SER A 696 -37.98 41.92 23.69
C SER A 696 -36.78 41.57 24.53
N GLU A 697 -36.70 42.16 25.72
CA GLU A 697 -35.61 41.88 26.67
C GLU A 697 -35.62 40.42 27.13
N ASP A 698 -36.81 39.84 27.30
CA ASP A 698 -36.98 38.45 27.75
C ASP A 698 -36.51 37.44 26.68
N GLU A 699 -36.84 37.66 25.41
CA GLU A 699 -36.43 36.76 24.32
C GLU A 699 -34.94 36.93 24.00
N PHE A 700 -34.42 38.17 24.05
CA PHE A 700 -33.00 38.43 23.90
C PHE A 700 -32.15 37.79 25.00
N ALA A 701 -32.65 37.70 26.24
CA ALA A 701 -31.94 37.01 27.31
C ALA A 701 -31.86 35.49 27.10
N LYS A 702 -32.83 34.89 26.40
CA LYS A 702 -32.87 33.45 26.13
C LYS A 702 -32.05 33.05 24.90
N GLN A 703 -32.26 33.74 23.77
CA GLN A 703 -31.61 33.44 22.49
C GLN A 703 -31.24 34.77 21.79
N PRO A 704 -30.15 35.43 22.23
CA PRO A 704 -29.82 36.78 21.79
C PRO A 704 -29.73 36.93 20.27
N LEU A 705 -28.90 36.11 19.62
CA LEU A 705 -28.67 36.24 18.18
C LEU A 705 -29.89 35.85 17.35
N ARG A 706 -30.63 34.80 17.75
CA ARG A 706 -31.88 34.41 17.06
C ARG A 706 -32.94 35.50 17.17
N HIS A 707 -33.13 36.08 18.35
CA HIS A 707 -34.08 37.18 18.53
C HIS A 707 -33.67 38.44 17.75
N LEU A 708 -32.38 38.78 17.70
CA LEU A 708 -31.89 39.87 16.83
C LEU A 708 -32.19 39.61 15.35
N LEU A 709 -32.04 38.37 14.89
CA LEU A 709 -32.37 37.98 13.52
C LEU A 709 -33.87 38.09 13.24
N GLU A 710 -34.72 37.63 14.15
CA GLU A 710 -36.18 37.79 14.03
C GLU A 710 -36.61 39.25 13.95
N VAL A 711 -36.01 40.12 14.79
CA VAL A 711 -36.23 41.56 14.74
C VAL A 711 -35.79 42.13 13.39
N ASN A 712 -34.63 41.69 12.87
CA ASN A 712 -34.12 42.11 11.57
C ASN A 712 -35.08 41.70 10.43
N HIS A 713 -35.61 40.47 10.44
CA HIS A 713 -36.58 40.02 9.43
C HIS A 713 -37.86 40.86 9.45
N LYS A 714 -38.44 41.09 10.64
CA LYS A 714 -39.65 41.92 10.80
C LYS A 714 -39.45 43.35 10.31
N ILE A 715 -38.31 43.97 10.61
CA ILE A 715 -38.05 45.34 10.15
C ILE A 715 -37.72 45.40 8.65
N GLN A 716 -37.07 44.38 8.09
CA GLN A 716 -36.84 44.30 6.64
C GLN A 716 -38.13 44.15 5.85
N ASP A 717 -39.09 43.36 6.34
CA ASP A 717 -40.41 43.23 5.72
C ASP A 717 -41.17 44.56 5.70
N LEU A 718 -41.09 45.34 6.79
CA LEU A 718 -41.62 46.69 6.82
C LEU A 718 -40.86 47.67 5.92
N PHE A 719 -39.57 47.45 5.69
CA PHE A 719 -38.73 48.32 4.87
C PHE A 719 -38.87 48.05 3.36
N LYS A 720 -39.27 46.83 2.98
CA LYS A 720 -39.39 46.37 1.60
C LYS A 720 -40.21 47.30 0.69
N PRO A 721 -41.38 47.83 1.10
CA PRO A 721 -42.15 48.75 0.27
C PRO A 721 -41.41 50.06 -0.04
N GLU A 722 -40.73 50.65 0.95
CA GLU A 722 -39.91 51.87 0.75
C GLU A 722 -38.70 51.57 -0.15
N MET A 723 -38.08 50.39 0.00
CA MET A 723 -37.01 49.95 -0.89
C MET A 723 -37.46 49.79 -2.33
N ASP A 724 -38.62 49.19 -2.56
CA ASP A 724 -39.17 48.98 -3.90
C ASP A 724 -39.59 50.31 -4.54
N GLU A 725 -40.18 51.23 -3.77
CA GLU A 725 -40.45 52.61 -4.21
C GLU A 725 -39.14 53.29 -4.68
N CYS A 726 -38.08 53.23 -3.87
CA CYS A 726 -36.77 53.80 -4.18
C CYS A 726 -36.13 53.15 -5.42
N LYS A 727 -36.20 51.82 -5.55
CA LYS A 727 -35.68 51.09 -6.74
C LYS A 727 -36.42 51.49 -8.01
N ILE A 728 -37.75 51.59 -7.96
CA ILE A 728 -38.57 52.01 -9.09
C ILE A 728 -38.23 53.45 -9.50
N ALA A 729 -38.04 54.35 -8.53
CA ALA A 729 -37.63 55.72 -8.79
C ALA A 729 -36.23 55.79 -9.45
N LYS A 730 -35.23 55.04 -8.93
CA LYS A 730 -33.89 54.93 -9.54
C LYS A 730 -33.95 54.38 -10.97
N ALA A 731 -34.74 53.34 -11.20
CA ALA A 731 -34.90 52.74 -12.53
C ALA A 731 -35.55 53.71 -13.54
N LYS A 732 -36.35 54.66 -13.06
CA LYS A 732 -36.96 55.74 -13.87
C LYS A 732 -36.06 56.98 -13.99
N GLY A 733 -34.85 56.97 -13.42
CA GLY A 733 -33.95 58.12 -13.38
C GLY A 733 -34.49 59.29 -12.54
N GLN A 734 -35.39 59.01 -11.59
CA GLN A 734 -35.97 60.02 -10.71
C GLN A 734 -35.06 60.25 -9.49
N ASP A 735 -35.12 61.46 -8.95
CA ASP A 735 -34.44 61.79 -7.70
C ASP A 735 -35.09 61.02 -6.54
N VAL A 736 -34.26 60.31 -5.78
CA VAL A 736 -34.69 59.49 -4.64
C VAL A 736 -34.47 60.15 -3.29
N THR A 737 -33.89 61.35 -3.27
CA THR A 737 -33.54 62.05 -2.02
C THR A 737 -34.76 62.24 -1.11
N GLU A 738 -35.93 62.56 -1.66
CA GLU A 738 -37.17 62.70 -0.89
C GLU A 738 -37.57 61.37 -0.21
N ILE A 739 -37.47 60.24 -0.93
CA ILE A 739 -37.78 58.90 -0.42
C ILE A 739 -36.78 58.51 0.67
N GLU A 740 -35.48 58.74 0.44
CA GLU A 740 -34.41 58.44 1.39
C GLU A 740 -34.42 59.36 2.63
N SER A 741 -35.12 60.50 2.56
CA SER A 741 -35.23 61.47 3.67
C SER A 741 -36.39 61.24 4.64
N ARG A 742 -37.24 60.23 4.40
CA ARG A 742 -38.42 59.91 5.23
C ARG A 742 -38.43 58.44 5.64
N GLY A 743 -39.35 58.08 6.54
CA GLY A 743 -39.62 56.69 6.91
C GLY A 743 -38.42 55.96 7.52
N LEU A 744 -38.34 54.66 7.26
CA LEU A 744 -37.27 53.80 7.78
C LEU A 744 -35.89 54.13 7.17
N TYR A 745 -35.85 54.70 5.96
CA TYR A 745 -34.59 55.22 5.40
C TYR A 745 -33.97 56.29 6.30
N ALA A 746 -34.78 57.27 6.73
CA ALA A 746 -34.31 58.36 7.57
C ALA A 746 -33.88 57.87 8.95
N GLU A 747 -34.67 57.02 9.59
CA GLU A 747 -34.35 56.48 10.92
C GLU A 747 -33.03 55.69 10.91
N ARG A 748 -32.86 54.82 9.91
CA ARG A 748 -31.64 54.05 9.68
C ARG A 748 -30.41 54.94 9.53
N ASP A 749 -30.51 55.96 8.67
CA ASP A 749 -29.38 56.84 8.36
C ASP A 749 -29.06 57.78 9.53
N ILE A 750 -30.08 58.22 10.30
CA ILE A 750 -29.90 58.97 11.55
C ILE A 750 -29.16 58.13 12.57
N PHE A 751 -29.59 56.89 12.83
CA PHE A 751 -28.93 56.03 13.81
C PHE A 751 -27.49 55.70 13.38
N PHE A 752 -27.27 55.39 12.10
CA PHE A 752 -25.93 55.14 11.58
C PHE A 752 -25.02 56.38 11.74
N LYS A 753 -25.53 57.58 11.47
CA LYS A 753 -24.78 58.82 11.72
C LYS A 753 -24.43 59.00 13.20
N LYS A 754 -25.35 58.74 14.12
CA LYS A 754 -25.08 58.80 15.57
C LYS A 754 -23.97 57.83 15.99
N MET A 755 -23.87 56.67 15.36
CA MET A 755 -22.76 55.73 15.59
C MET A 755 -21.43 56.28 15.06
N GLU A 756 -21.40 56.80 13.83
CA GLU A 756 -20.21 57.45 13.25
C GLU A 756 -19.72 58.63 14.10
N ASP A 757 -20.66 59.42 14.64
CA ASP A 757 -20.40 60.55 15.55
C ASP A 757 -20.07 60.09 16.99
N LYS A 758 -20.03 58.77 17.25
CA LYS A 758 -19.74 58.13 18.55
C LYS A 758 -20.64 58.59 19.71
N GLU A 759 -21.92 58.83 19.43
CA GLU A 759 -22.88 59.18 20.48
C GLU A 759 -23.04 58.03 21.50
N PRO A 760 -22.91 58.29 22.83
CA PRO A 760 -22.86 57.22 23.83
C PRO A 760 -24.05 56.25 23.81
N GLY A 761 -25.26 56.75 23.55
CA GLY A 761 -26.46 55.91 23.50
C GLY A 761 -26.49 54.96 22.30
N ALA A 762 -26.11 55.44 21.12
CA ALA A 762 -26.05 54.62 19.91
C ALA A 762 -24.94 53.55 20.02
N ILE A 763 -23.77 53.94 20.53
CA ILE A 763 -22.64 53.03 20.78
C ILE A 763 -23.02 51.95 21.81
N ALA A 764 -23.75 52.29 22.88
CA ALA A 764 -24.17 51.31 23.88
C ALA A 764 -25.10 50.23 23.30
N VAL A 765 -26.05 50.63 22.44
CA VAL A 765 -26.95 49.68 21.76
C VAL A 765 -26.17 48.78 20.80
N TRP A 766 -25.30 49.36 19.97
CA TRP A 766 -24.44 48.60 19.06
C TRP A 766 -23.54 47.61 19.81
N GLN A 767 -22.85 48.06 20.86
CA GLN A 767 -21.94 47.23 21.64
C GLN A 767 -22.67 46.04 22.25
N ARG A 768 -23.88 46.26 22.79
CA ARG A 768 -24.73 45.19 23.32
C ARG A 768 -25.05 44.13 22.26
N PHE A 769 -25.41 44.53 21.04
CA PHE A 769 -25.68 43.59 19.95
C PHE A 769 -24.42 42.86 19.50
N ARG A 770 -23.29 43.56 19.43
CA ARG A 770 -22.00 42.97 19.09
C ARG A 770 -21.57 41.92 20.12
N ASP A 771 -21.63 42.23 21.41
CA ASP A 771 -21.21 41.33 22.48
C ASP A 771 -22.01 40.03 22.46
N ALA A 772 -23.33 40.13 22.28
CA ALA A 772 -24.21 38.98 22.13
C ALA A 772 -23.86 38.14 20.89
N THR A 773 -23.62 38.80 19.75
CA THR A 773 -23.26 38.14 18.49
C THR A 773 -21.91 37.41 18.60
N VAL A 774 -20.90 38.06 19.18
CA VAL A 774 -19.56 37.46 19.39
C VAL A 774 -19.66 36.25 20.31
N LYS A 775 -20.43 36.35 21.40
CA LYS A 775 -20.62 35.23 22.32
C LYS A 775 -21.25 34.02 21.63
N ASP A 776 -22.41 34.21 20.97
CA ASP A 776 -23.14 33.09 20.34
C ASP A 776 -22.33 32.46 19.19
N TYR A 777 -21.61 33.26 18.41
CA TYR A 777 -20.69 32.73 17.40
C TYR A 777 -19.50 31.99 18.01
N THR A 778 -18.91 32.50 19.10
CA THR A 778 -17.82 31.78 19.81
C THR A 778 -18.27 30.39 20.24
N ASP A 779 -19.46 30.30 20.86
CA ASP A 779 -20.05 29.03 21.29
C ASP A 779 -20.32 28.10 20.08
N SER A 780 -20.82 28.64 18.96
CA SER A 780 -21.12 27.86 17.75
C SER A 780 -19.87 27.39 16.99
N TYR A 781 -18.85 28.24 16.84
CA TYR A 781 -17.58 27.86 16.21
C TYR A 781 -16.84 26.81 17.04
N ALA A 782 -16.89 26.91 18.37
CA ALA A 782 -16.31 25.90 19.26
C ALA A 782 -16.93 24.51 19.03
N GLN A 783 -18.24 24.45 18.75
CA GLN A 783 -18.90 23.18 18.39
C GLN A 783 -18.40 22.60 17.06
N LEU A 784 -18.00 23.46 16.10
CA LEU A 784 -17.37 23.10 14.84
C LEU A 784 -15.87 22.73 15.00
N GLY A 785 -15.29 22.90 16.20
CA GLY A 785 -13.86 22.72 16.45
C GLY A 785 -12.99 23.91 16.00
N VAL A 786 -13.61 25.08 15.80
CA VAL A 786 -12.95 26.30 15.33
C VAL A 786 -12.84 27.31 16.46
N THR A 787 -11.66 27.91 16.58
CA THR A 787 -11.37 28.99 17.53
C THR A 787 -10.74 30.16 16.80
N PHE A 788 -11.08 31.38 17.22
CA PHE A 788 -10.51 32.63 16.70
C PHE A 788 -9.69 33.30 17.81
N ASP A 789 -8.55 33.86 17.43
CA ASP A 789 -7.70 34.65 18.34
C ASP A 789 -8.26 36.07 18.49
N GLU A 790 -8.86 36.60 17.42
CA GLU A 790 -9.42 37.96 17.40
C GLU A 790 -10.77 38.03 16.69
N TYR A 791 -11.79 38.47 17.43
CA TYR A 791 -13.05 38.95 16.85
C TYR A 791 -12.93 40.45 16.57
N SER A 792 -12.49 40.77 15.36
CA SER A 792 -12.39 42.13 14.84
C SER A 792 -13.73 42.55 14.18
N GLY A 793 -13.75 43.68 13.49
CA GLY A 793 -14.90 44.14 12.72
C GLY A 793 -14.66 45.51 12.11
N GLU A 794 -15.56 45.91 11.22
CA GLU A 794 -15.53 47.22 10.57
C GLU A 794 -15.56 48.38 11.57
N SER A 795 -16.20 48.17 12.72
CA SER A 795 -16.25 49.13 13.83
C SER A 795 -14.89 49.43 14.46
N GLN A 796 -13.92 48.53 14.32
CA GLN A 796 -12.61 48.61 14.97
C GLN A 796 -11.58 49.36 14.13
N VAL A 797 -11.93 49.74 12.89
CA VAL A 797 -11.06 50.53 12.02
C VAL A 797 -10.90 51.93 12.61
N THR A 798 -9.65 52.36 12.81
CA THR A 798 -9.37 53.61 13.51
C THR A 798 -9.57 54.82 12.60
N ALA A 799 -10.10 55.91 13.17
CA ALA A 799 -10.23 57.19 12.47
C ALA A 799 -8.85 57.73 12.01
N GLU A 800 -7.80 57.41 12.76
CA GLU A 800 -6.41 57.76 12.44
C GLU A 800 -5.94 57.09 11.15
N SER A 801 -6.15 55.78 11.00
CA SER A 801 -5.79 55.05 9.78
C SER A 801 -6.66 55.45 8.58
N ILE A 802 -7.94 55.76 8.79
CA ILE A 802 -8.79 56.33 7.72
C ILE A 802 -8.21 57.65 7.22
N ALA A 803 -7.92 58.59 8.13
CA ALA A 803 -7.36 59.89 7.78
C ALA A 803 -5.98 59.76 7.09
N GLU A 804 -5.16 58.81 7.52
CA GLU A 804 -3.86 58.52 6.89
C GLU A 804 -4.03 58.05 5.44
N VAL A 805 -4.93 57.08 5.19
CA VAL A 805 -5.22 56.60 3.83
C VAL A 805 -5.71 57.74 2.94
N GLU A 806 -6.65 58.54 3.42
CA GLU A 806 -7.21 59.68 2.68
C GLU A 806 -6.15 60.73 2.32
N GLN A 807 -5.27 61.05 3.26
CA GLN A 807 -4.19 62.00 3.02
C GLN A 807 -3.26 61.50 1.92
N ILE A 808 -2.87 60.22 1.94
CA ILE A 808 -2.01 59.63 0.89
C ILE A 808 -2.71 59.64 -0.46
N LEU A 809 -4.00 59.28 -0.50
CA LEU A 809 -4.79 59.28 -1.75
C LEU A 809 -4.87 60.69 -2.35
N LYS A 810 -5.00 61.72 -1.51
CA LYS A 810 -5.03 63.13 -1.90
C LYS A 810 -3.68 63.62 -2.41
N GLU A 811 -2.61 63.40 -1.65
CA GLU A 811 -1.25 63.85 -1.98
C GLU A 811 -0.76 63.27 -3.31
N LYS A 812 -1.12 62.03 -3.61
CA LYS A 812 -0.75 61.34 -4.85
C LYS A 812 -1.74 61.56 -6.00
N GLY A 813 -2.84 62.28 -5.78
CA GLY A 813 -3.85 62.54 -6.81
C GLY A 813 -4.50 61.28 -7.38
N ILE A 814 -4.75 60.27 -6.52
CA ILE A 814 -5.27 58.96 -6.93
C ILE A 814 -6.80 58.98 -7.13
N TYR A 815 -7.51 59.81 -6.37
CA TYR A 815 -8.95 59.94 -6.48
C TYR A 815 -9.37 61.23 -7.19
N GLU A 816 -10.55 61.19 -7.80
CA GLU A 816 -11.24 62.32 -8.38
C GLU A 816 -12.49 62.64 -7.56
N GLU A 817 -12.75 63.93 -7.37
CA GLU A 817 -13.94 64.41 -6.69
C GLU A 817 -15.05 64.70 -7.70
N HIS A 818 -16.23 64.09 -7.49
CA HIS A 818 -17.41 64.25 -8.34
C HIS A 818 -18.66 64.25 -7.47
N ASP A 819 -19.49 65.30 -7.54
CA ASP A 819 -20.70 65.48 -6.71
C ASP A 819 -20.44 65.25 -5.20
N ASP A 820 -19.38 65.86 -4.66
CA ASP A 820 -18.92 65.71 -3.27
C ASP A 820 -18.58 64.26 -2.85
N SER A 821 -18.39 63.36 -3.83
CA SER A 821 -17.95 61.98 -3.61
C SER A 821 -16.56 61.75 -4.18
N TRP A 822 -15.75 60.92 -3.50
CA TRP A 822 -14.38 60.62 -3.91
C TRP A 822 -14.35 59.26 -4.60
N LYS A 823 -13.84 59.21 -5.83
CA LYS A 823 -13.83 58.00 -6.66
C LYS A 823 -12.45 57.75 -7.26
N ILE A 824 -12.05 56.49 -7.34
CA ILE A 824 -10.83 56.06 -8.04
C ILE A 824 -11.25 55.46 -9.38
N ASP A 825 -10.75 56.05 -10.46
CA ASP A 825 -10.87 55.49 -11.81
C ASP A 825 -9.61 54.68 -12.14
N PHE A 826 -9.68 53.37 -11.87
CA PHE A 826 -8.56 52.46 -12.10
C PHE A 826 -8.15 52.35 -13.58
N SER A 827 -9.01 52.75 -14.52
CA SER A 827 -8.67 52.75 -15.95
C SER A 827 -7.58 53.77 -16.30
N LYS A 828 -7.43 54.82 -15.47
CA LYS A 828 -6.37 55.84 -15.58
C LYS A 828 -5.04 55.40 -14.96
N HIS A 829 -5.00 54.22 -14.34
CA HIS A 829 -3.86 53.71 -13.57
C HIS A 829 -3.40 52.32 -14.06
N ASP A 830 -3.43 52.11 -15.38
CA ASP A 830 -3.03 50.87 -16.05
C ASP A 830 -3.81 49.61 -15.60
N ALA A 831 -4.96 49.78 -14.95
CA ALA A 831 -5.81 48.70 -14.46
C ALA A 831 -7.23 48.79 -15.08
N LYS A 832 -7.29 48.75 -16.43
CA LYS A 832 -8.53 48.89 -17.21
C LYS A 832 -9.64 47.91 -16.84
N GLY A 833 -9.32 46.78 -16.21
CA GLY A 833 -10.29 45.78 -15.75
C GLY A 833 -11.03 46.11 -14.45
N LEU A 834 -10.57 47.09 -13.64
CA LEU A 834 -11.06 47.28 -12.27
C LEU A 834 -12.23 48.29 -12.12
N SER A 835 -12.68 48.93 -13.21
CA SER A 835 -13.77 49.93 -13.26
C SER A 835 -13.71 51.01 -12.16
N LEU A 836 -14.70 51.92 -12.10
CA LEU A 836 -14.73 53.02 -11.12
C LEU A 836 -15.12 52.50 -9.73
N ALA A 837 -14.43 52.93 -8.67
CA ALA A 837 -14.79 52.61 -7.29
C ALA A 837 -14.96 53.87 -6.42
N VAL A 838 -15.94 53.86 -5.53
CA VAL A 838 -16.17 54.94 -4.56
C VAL A 838 -15.31 54.70 -3.32
N VAL A 839 -14.56 55.71 -2.89
CA VAL A 839 -13.77 55.73 -1.65
C VAL A 839 -14.53 56.46 -0.54
N ARG A 840 -15.21 57.57 -0.89
CA ARG A 840 -16.05 58.32 0.04
C ARG A 840 -17.37 58.73 -0.60
N TYR A 841 -18.47 58.50 0.11
CA TYR A 841 -19.80 58.87 -0.37
C TYR A 841 -20.09 60.37 -0.16
N ARG A 842 -21.07 60.89 -0.91
CA ARG A 842 -21.52 62.30 -0.86
C ARG A 842 -21.91 62.80 0.54
N ASN A 843 -22.44 61.92 1.38
CA ASN A 843 -22.84 62.23 2.76
C ASN A 843 -21.66 62.22 3.75
N GLY A 844 -20.41 62.07 3.27
CA GLY A 844 -19.21 62.00 4.09
C GLY A 844 -18.93 60.63 4.72
N THR A 845 -19.81 59.64 4.54
CA THR A 845 -19.60 58.30 5.10
C THR A 845 -18.56 57.51 4.29
N THR A 846 -17.80 56.66 4.98
CA THR A 846 -16.72 55.85 4.40
C THR A 846 -17.25 54.69 3.56
N SER A 847 -16.59 54.35 2.45
CA SER A 847 -16.89 53.12 1.71
C SER A 847 -16.15 51.90 2.28
N TYR A 848 -16.56 50.69 1.88
CA TYR A 848 -15.85 49.46 2.22
C TYR A 848 -14.40 49.45 1.73
N LEU A 849 -14.14 49.97 0.52
CA LEU A 849 -12.77 50.07 -0.01
C LEU A 849 -11.87 50.92 0.90
N LEU A 850 -12.37 52.07 1.37
CA LEU A 850 -11.63 52.93 2.28
C LEU A 850 -11.39 52.25 3.64
N ARG A 851 -12.41 51.57 4.18
CA ARG A 851 -12.31 50.84 5.46
C ARG A 851 -11.31 49.70 5.37
N ASP A 852 -11.33 48.90 4.31
CA ASP A 852 -10.40 47.78 4.16
C ASP A 852 -8.95 48.25 3.99
N LEU A 853 -8.73 49.35 3.27
CA LEU A 853 -7.41 49.98 3.20
C LEU A 853 -6.92 50.43 4.58
N ALA A 854 -7.79 51.09 5.35
CA ALA A 854 -7.45 51.50 6.72
C ALA A 854 -7.26 50.30 7.65
N ALA A 855 -8.05 49.24 7.51
CA ALA A 855 -7.93 48.01 8.27
C ALA A 855 -6.59 47.31 8.01
N VAL A 856 -6.10 47.29 6.76
CA VAL A 856 -4.76 46.79 6.42
C VAL A 856 -3.69 47.57 7.20
N PHE A 857 -3.81 48.89 7.29
CA PHE A 857 -2.88 49.74 8.05
C PHE A 857 -2.94 49.44 9.55
N ASP A 858 -4.14 49.37 10.14
CA ASP A 858 -4.33 49.03 11.56
C ASP A 858 -3.75 47.66 11.90
N ARG A 859 -4.05 46.65 11.08
CA ARG A 859 -3.55 45.29 11.23
C ARG A 859 -2.04 45.25 11.12
N TYR A 860 -1.45 46.00 10.19
CA TYR A 860 0.01 46.06 10.07
C TYR A 860 0.66 46.79 11.24
N LYS A 861 0.06 47.88 11.73
CA LYS A 861 0.52 48.59 12.94
C LYS A 861 0.51 47.67 14.16
N LYS A 862 -0.58 46.92 14.35
CA LYS A 862 -0.78 46.01 15.49
C LYS A 862 0.08 44.76 15.43
N HIS A 863 0.07 44.06 14.29
CA HIS A 863 0.63 42.71 14.18
C HIS A 863 2.00 42.66 13.54
N LYS A 864 2.36 43.66 12.73
CA LYS A 864 3.57 43.64 11.89
C LYS A 864 3.67 42.36 11.06
N PHE A 865 2.56 41.97 10.44
CA PHE A 865 2.44 40.69 9.74
C PHE A 865 3.38 40.59 8.53
N ASP A 866 3.82 39.37 8.26
CA ASP A 866 4.56 39.00 7.05
C ASP A 866 3.66 38.58 5.92
N LYS A 867 2.48 38.05 6.25
CA LYS A 867 1.46 37.70 5.28
C LYS A 867 0.07 37.96 5.86
N MET A 868 -0.87 38.31 5.02
CA MET A 868 -2.28 38.39 5.39
C MET A 868 -3.12 37.70 4.32
N ILE A 869 -3.94 36.75 4.73
CA ILE A 869 -4.75 35.93 3.84
C ILE A 869 -6.22 36.24 4.11
N TYR A 870 -6.93 36.63 3.05
CA TYR A 870 -8.37 36.85 3.04
C TYR A 870 -9.07 35.65 2.42
N VAL A 871 -9.82 34.87 3.21
CA VAL A 871 -10.57 33.71 2.73
C VAL A 871 -12.00 34.13 2.44
N VAL A 872 -12.23 34.65 1.24
CA VAL A 872 -13.50 35.29 0.87
C VAL A 872 -14.01 34.74 -0.46
N ALA A 873 -15.32 34.66 -0.61
CA ALA A 873 -15.96 34.13 -1.81
C ALA A 873 -15.50 34.84 -3.10
N MET A 874 -15.47 34.11 -4.20
CA MET A 874 -14.94 34.56 -5.50
C MET A 874 -15.68 35.78 -6.06
N GLU A 875 -16.93 36.00 -5.66
CA GLU A 875 -17.72 37.19 -6.03
C GLU A 875 -17.05 38.52 -5.58
N GLN A 876 -16.18 38.48 -4.57
CA GLN A 876 -15.44 39.65 -4.05
C GLN A 876 -14.06 39.83 -4.68
N GLU A 877 -13.69 39.02 -5.67
CA GLU A 877 -12.36 39.06 -6.29
C GLU A 877 -12.03 40.43 -6.89
N MET A 878 -13.00 41.11 -7.52
CA MET A 878 -12.79 42.47 -8.05
C MET A 878 -12.49 43.48 -6.94
N HIS A 879 -13.10 43.33 -5.76
CA HIS A 879 -12.89 44.22 -4.62
C HIS A 879 -11.47 44.08 -4.07
N PHE A 880 -10.99 42.85 -3.82
CA PHE A 880 -9.62 42.64 -3.32
C PHE A 880 -8.54 43.04 -4.32
N HIS A 881 -8.79 42.91 -5.63
CA HIS A 881 -7.91 43.50 -6.64
C HIS A 881 -7.87 45.02 -6.55
N ARG A 882 -9.00 45.70 -6.27
CA ARG A 882 -9.02 47.15 -6.03
C ARG A 882 -8.26 47.53 -4.77
N VAL A 883 -8.38 46.77 -3.67
CA VAL A 883 -7.61 47.01 -2.45
C VAL A 883 -6.11 46.93 -2.75
N THR A 884 -5.66 45.82 -3.34
CA THR A 884 -4.25 45.59 -3.69
C THR A 884 -3.73 46.67 -4.63
N LYS A 885 -4.47 46.98 -5.69
CA LYS A 885 -4.07 48.02 -6.65
C LYS A 885 -4.04 49.40 -6.02
N THR A 886 -4.95 49.71 -5.10
CA THR A 886 -4.93 51.01 -4.41
C THR A 886 -3.71 51.13 -3.50
N LEU A 887 -3.31 50.07 -2.80
CA LEU A 887 -2.07 50.04 -2.01
C LEU A 887 -0.82 50.29 -2.89
N GLU A 888 -0.76 49.69 -4.07
CA GLU A 888 0.32 49.97 -5.04
C GLU A 888 0.35 51.45 -5.43
N LEU A 889 -0.80 52.03 -5.79
CA LEU A 889 -0.90 53.44 -6.17
C LEU A 889 -0.52 54.38 -5.02
N MET A 890 -0.90 54.02 -3.79
CA MET A 890 -0.49 54.70 -2.56
C MET A 890 1.03 54.61 -2.30
N GLY A 891 1.78 53.82 -3.07
CA GLY A 891 3.21 53.58 -2.86
C GLY A 891 3.50 52.61 -1.72
N ARG A 892 2.53 51.82 -1.28
CA ARG A 892 2.65 50.78 -0.25
C ARG A 892 2.77 49.39 -0.88
N GLN A 893 3.71 49.25 -1.80
CA GLN A 893 4.01 47.97 -2.43
C GLN A 893 4.43 46.91 -1.39
N ASP A 894 5.08 47.35 -0.30
CA ASP A 894 5.44 46.52 0.86
C ASP A 894 4.25 45.83 1.53
N LEU A 895 3.05 46.43 1.49
CA LEU A 895 1.82 45.82 2.00
C LEU A 895 1.06 45.07 0.92
N ALA A 896 1.02 45.61 -0.31
CA ALA A 896 0.36 44.97 -1.43
C ALA A 896 0.90 43.55 -1.68
N GLU A 897 2.21 43.34 -1.56
CA GLU A 897 2.86 42.03 -1.73
C GLU A 897 2.63 41.06 -0.55
N ARG A 898 2.20 41.57 0.62
CA ARG A 898 1.94 40.75 1.81
C ARG A 898 0.50 40.26 1.91
N ILE A 899 -0.45 40.91 1.22
CA ILE A 899 -1.86 40.51 1.24
C ILE A 899 -2.16 39.51 0.11
N GLN A 900 -3.01 38.52 0.40
CA GLN A 900 -3.43 37.51 -0.56
C GLN A 900 -4.92 37.24 -0.39
N HIS A 901 -5.69 37.34 -1.47
CA HIS A 901 -7.06 36.83 -1.52
C HIS A 901 -7.05 35.36 -1.92
N VAL A 902 -7.72 34.52 -1.13
CA VAL A 902 -7.96 33.11 -1.44
C VAL A 902 -9.44 32.94 -1.77
N PRO A 903 -9.81 32.96 -3.06
CA PRO A 903 -11.18 32.80 -3.49
C PRO A 903 -11.67 31.35 -3.36
N PHE A 904 -12.97 31.21 -3.14
CA PHE A 904 -13.70 29.96 -3.27
C PHE A 904 -15.03 30.19 -3.98
N ALA A 905 -15.51 29.19 -4.71
CA ALA A 905 -16.77 29.26 -5.42
C ALA A 905 -17.97 29.05 -4.49
N LYS A 906 -19.18 29.40 -4.93
CA LYS A 906 -20.40 29.13 -4.16
C LYS A 906 -20.75 27.64 -4.09
N ILE A 907 -21.43 27.26 -3.01
CA ILE A 907 -22.13 25.96 -2.87
C ILE A 907 -23.50 26.10 -3.54
N ASN A 908 -23.81 25.22 -4.49
CA ASN A 908 -25.05 25.22 -5.26
C ASN A 908 -25.99 24.13 -4.72
N GLY A 909 -26.97 24.52 -3.91
CA GLY A 909 -27.99 23.59 -3.42
C GLY A 909 -27.63 23.01 -2.06
N LEU A 910 -28.63 23.07 -1.19
CA LEU A 910 -28.63 22.54 0.16
C LEU A 910 -29.68 21.45 0.29
N PRO A 911 -29.45 20.44 1.13
CA PRO A 911 -30.49 19.48 1.51
C PRO A 911 -31.57 20.16 2.35
N GLU A 912 -32.73 19.51 2.46
CA GLU A 912 -33.92 20.10 3.09
C GLU A 912 -33.65 20.56 4.52
N GLU A 913 -32.90 19.74 5.26
CA GLU A 913 -32.48 19.95 6.65
C GLU A 913 -31.61 21.20 6.84
N LEU A 914 -30.98 21.70 5.77
CA LEU A 914 -30.09 22.87 5.81
C LEU A 914 -30.67 24.10 5.08
N LYS A 915 -31.82 23.99 4.39
CA LYS A 915 -32.40 25.09 3.60
C LYS A 915 -32.92 26.23 4.47
N GLU A 916 -33.48 25.92 5.62
CA GLU A 916 -34.05 26.91 6.56
C GLU A 916 -33.05 27.34 7.64
N ALA A 917 -31.81 26.82 7.60
CA ALA A 917 -30.78 27.17 8.55
C ALA A 917 -30.40 28.66 8.40
N ALA A 918 -30.52 29.41 9.49
CA ALA A 918 -30.27 30.86 9.50
C ALA A 918 -29.11 31.25 10.43
N LEU A 919 -28.75 30.38 11.37
CA LEU A 919 -27.58 30.48 12.26
C LEU A 919 -26.62 29.32 12.01
N LEU A 920 -25.35 29.50 12.41
CA LEU A 920 -24.36 28.41 12.35
C LEU A 920 -24.82 27.18 13.15
N SER A 921 -25.43 27.38 14.33
CA SER A 921 -26.01 26.31 15.13
C SER A 921 -27.03 25.48 14.35
N ASP A 922 -27.87 26.13 13.54
CA ASP A 922 -28.90 25.43 12.75
C ASP A 922 -28.28 24.52 11.69
N TYR A 923 -27.18 24.96 11.06
CA TYR A 923 -26.42 24.11 10.14
C TYR A 923 -25.82 22.90 10.84
N LEU A 924 -25.26 23.07 12.04
CA LEU A 924 -24.69 21.97 12.82
C LEU A 924 -25.76 20.98 13.26
N ASP A 925 -26.91 21.47 13.73
CA ASP A 925 -28.03 20.63 14.15
C ASP A 925 -28.64 19.87 12.97
N GLY A 926 -28.78 20.52 11.80
CA GLY A 926 -29.21 19.86 10.58
C GLY A 926 -28.25 18.77 10.11
N CYS A 927 -26.93 19.01 10.19
CA CYS A 927 -25.92 17.99 9.89
C CYS A 927 -26.01 16.79 10.85
N ARG A 928 -26.18 17.03 12.15
CA ARG A 928 -26.33 15.97 13.15
C ARG A 928 -27.59 15.14 12.90
N SER A 929 -28.72 15.79 12.61
CA SER A 929 -29.99 15.12 12.29
C SER A 929 -29.84 14.18 11.09
N MET A 930 -29.17 14.65 10.02
CA MET A 930 -28.88 13.80 8.86
C MET A 930 -27.99 12.60 9.21
N SER A 931 -26.94 12.80 10.03
CA SER A 931 -26.05 11.71 10.46
C SER A 931 -26.76 10.68 11.34
N ASP A 932 -27.63 11.11 12.25
CA ASP A 932 -28.41 10.23 13.12
C ASP A 932 -29.29 9.27 12.28
N VAL A 933 -30.05 9.83 11.33
CA VAL A 933 -30.89 9.06 10.39
C VAL A 933 -30.04 8.14 9.50
N GLY A 934 -28.85 8.58 9.08
CA GLY A 934 -27.94 7.77 8.27
C GLY A 934 -27.45 6.53 8.98
N LEU A 935 -26.97 6.68 10.21
CA LEU A 935 -26.39 5.60 11.02
C LEU A 935 -27.43 4.57 11.47
N ASP A 936 -28.70 4.97 11.59
CA ASP A 936 -29.80 4.04 11.82
C ASP A 936 -30.09 3.13 10.61
N GLY A 937 -29.70 3.53 9.40
CA GLY A 937 -29.91 2.79 8.17
C GLY A 937 -28.77 1.84 7.76
N GLU A 938 -27.60 1.93 8.38
CA GLU A 938 -26.42 1.11 8.08
C GLU A 938 -26.43 -0.23 8.84
N GLU A 939 -25.89 -1.30 8.23
CA GLU A 939 -25.80 -2.63 8.86
C GLU A 939 -24.79 -2.62 10.03
N GLU A 940 -25.17 -3.20 11.19
CA GLU A 940 -24.34 -3.18 12.42
C GLU A 940 -22.97 -3.86 12.23
N GLU A 941 -22.85 -4.86 11.35
CA GLU A 941 -21.58 -5.57 11.09
C GLU A 941 -20.55 -4.73 10.31
N ALA A 942 -20.96 -3.66 9.63
CA ALA A 942 -20.08 -2.79 8.83
C ALA A 942 -19.55 -1.55 9.57
N SER A 943 -20.09 -1.27 10.76
CA SER A 943 -19.78 -0.06 11.54
C SER A 943 -18.79 -0.33 12.68
N TYR A 944 -17.62 0.28 12.62
CA TYR A 944 -16.65 0.31 13.72
C TYR A 944 -16.84 1.51 14.67
N VAL A 945 -17.66 2.47 14.24
CA VAL A 945 -18.06 3.63 15.05
C VAL A 945 -19.30 3.28 15.87
N ASP A 946 -19.37 3.79 17.10
CA ASP A 946 -20.56 3.65 17.94
C ASP A 946 -21.66 4.66 17.54
N LYS A 947 -22.88 4.43 18.05
CA LYS A 947 -24.04 5.31 17.83
C LYS A 947 -24.25 6.31 18.97
N SER A 948 -23.20 6.68 19.70
CA SER A 948 -23.31 7.70 20.75
C SER A 948 -23.53 9.09 20.15
N GLU A 949 -24.14 9.99 20.92
CA GLU A 949 -24.33 11.39 20.51
C GLU A 949 -22.99 12.06 20.14
N ASN A 950 -21.89 11.66 20.80
CA ASN A 950 -20.56 12.15 20.50
C ASN A 950 -20.08 11.66 19.12
N SER A 951 -20.24 10.37 18.80
CA SER A 951 -19.89 9.83 17.48
C SER A 951 -20.72 10.44 16.36
N VAL A 952 -22.04 10.56 16.54
CA VAL A 952 -22.92 11.24 15.58
C VAL A 952 -22.43 12.67 15.31
N LYS A 953 -22.07 13.40 16.38
CA LYS A 953 -21.50 14.74 16.26
C LYS A 953 -20.18 14.70 15.47
N GLN A 954 -19.23 13.85 15.83
CA GLN A 954 -17.92 13.78 15.15
C GLN A 954 -18.05 13.40 13.67
N LEU A 955 -18.90 12.42 13.35
CA LEU A 955 -19.16 11.98 11.98
C LEU A 955 -19.84 13.05 11.15
N SER A 956 -20.83 13.76 11.72
CA SER A 956 -21.50 14.87 11.02
C SER A 956 -20.52 15.99 10.64
N LEU A 957 -19.60 16.33 11.55
CA LEU A 957 -18.56 17.33 11.30
C LEU A 957 -17.55 16.83 10.26
N ALA A 958 -17.08 15.59 10.39
CA ALA A 958 -16.17 14.99 9.42
C ALA A 958 -16.79 14.96 8.00
N GLY A 959 -18.06 14.55 7.88
CA GLY A 959 -18.81 14.58 6.63
C GLY A 959 -18.87 15.97 6.02
N LEU A 960 -19.15 16.99 6.83
CA LEU A 960 -19.20 18.39 6.40
C LEU A 960 -17.84 18.91 5.90
N PHE A 961 -16.79 18.74 6.69
CA PHE A 961 -15.44 19.19 6.33
C PHE A 961 -14.93 18.47 5.07
N ILE A 962 -15.01 17.14 5.04
CA ILE A 962 -14.48 16.34 3.94
C ILE A 962 -15.24 16.60 2.64
N GLN A 963 -16.57 16.73 2.68
CA GLN A 963 -17.31 17.00 1.44
C GLN A 963 -16.98 18.38 0.84
N ASP A 964 -16.82 19.43 1.65
CA ASP A 964 -16.37 20.73 1.13
C ASP A 964 -14.94 20.68 0.59
N GLN A 965 -14.05 20.05 1.35
CA GLN A 965 -12.62 20.05 1.08
C GLN A 965 -12.19 19.03 0.01
N TYR A 966 -13.01 18.04 -0.30
CA TYR A 966 -12.81 17.11 -1.42
C TYR A 966 -12.78 17.86 -2.76
N HIS A 967 -13.64 18.88 -2.91
CA HIS A 967 -13.67 19.71 -4.11
C HIS A 967 -12.57 20.78 -4.07
N LYS A 968 -12.03 21.11 -5.24
CA LYS A 968 -11.17 22.30 -5.38
C LYS A 968 -11.95 23.54 -4.97
N ARG A 969 -11.27 24.51 -4.33
CA ARG A 969 -11.94 25.74 -3.84
C ARG A 969 -12.69 26.49 -4.95
N ALA A 970 -12.11 26.54 -6.15
CA ALA A 970 -12.69 27.21 -7.31
C ALA A 970 -13.89 26.47 -7.95
N THR A 971 -14.22 25.27 -7.48
CA THR A 971 -15.33 24.47 -8.00
C THR A 971 -16.58 24.67 -7.15
N SER A 972 -17.71 24.96 -7.81
CA SER A 972 -19.03 24.91 -7.19
C SER A 972 -19.52 23.46 -7.11
N TYR A 973 -20.15 23.11 -6.00
CA TYR A 973 -20.70 21.77 -5.76
C TYR A 973 -22.01 21.86 -4.97
N ALA A 974 -22.79 20.77 -4.97
CA ALA A 974 -24.00 20.64 -4.17
C ALA A 974 -23.73 19.75 -2.96
N ILE A 975 -24.30 20.10 -1.81
CA ILE A 975 -24.24 19.21 -0.63
C ILE A 975 -25.16 18.02 -0.87
N ASP A 976 -24.56 16.84 -0.88
CA ASP A 976 -25.25 15.54 -0.96
C ASP A 976 -25.24 14.88 0.42
N PRO A 977 -26.40 14.79 1.12
CA PRO A 977 -26.50 14.18 2.44
C PRO A 977 -26.01 12.74 2.49
N LYS A 978 -26.26 11.96 1.44
CA LYS A 978 -25.86 10.55 1.41
C LYS A 978 -24.35 10.42 1.44
N LYS A 979 -23.66 11.33 0.74
CA LYS A 979 -22.19 11.41 0.74
C LYS A 979 -21.60 12.05 2.00
N MET A 980 -22.40 12.68 2.85
CA MET A 980 -21.93 13.14 4.16
C MET A 980 -21.86 12.00 5.17
N ILE A 981 -22.82 11.07 5.11
CA ILE A 981 -23.11 10.14 6.20
C ILE A 981 -22.79 8.67 5.91
N SER A 982 -22.63 8.29 4.64
CA SER A 982 -22.36 6.89 4.28
C SER A 982 -21.02 6.41 4.85
N LEU A 983 -21.01 5.23 5.46
CA LEU A 983 -19.80 4.60 6.00
C LEU A 983 -18.91 3.95 4.94
N GLU A 984 -19.33 4.00 3.67
CA GLU A 984 -18.61 3.45 2.51
C GLU A 984 -18.29 4.55 1.48
N GLY A 985 -17.24 4.29 0.69
CA GLY A 985 -16.82 5.15 -0.41
C GLY A 985 -16.06 6.43 0.02
N GLU A 986 -16.11 7.45 -0.82
CA GLU A 986 -15.31 8.68 -0.68
C GLU A 986 -15.98 9.73 0.22
N THR A 987 -16.28 9.38 1.48
CA THR A 987 -17.02 10.24 2.42
C THR A 987 -16.23 10.51 3.71
N GLY A 988 -16.59 11.57 4.44
CA GLY A 988 -15.97 11.85 5.74
C GLY A 988 -16.30 10.80 6.80
N ALA A 989 -17.50 10.22 6.75
CA ALA A 989 -17.90 9.15 7.65
C ALA A 989 -17.14 7.84 7.37
N ALA A 990 -16.92 7.47 6.10
CA ALA A 990 -16.10 6.31 5.72
C ALA A 990 -14.64 6.46 6.17
N ILE A 991 -14.06 7.66 6.02
CA ILE A 991 -12.71 7.97 6.52
C ILE A 991 -12.63 7.75 8.04
N GLN A 992 -13.62 8.22 8.80
CA GLN A 992 -13.66 8.02 10.26
C GLN A 992 -13.93 6.57 10.66
N ASN A 993 -14.76 5.84 9.90
CA ASN A 993 -15.02 4.41 10.13
C ASN A 993 -13.75 3.57 9.93
N CYS A 994 -13.00 3.85 8.86
CA CYS A 994 -11.68 3.25 8.62
C CYS A 994 -10.70 3.56 9.77
N TYR A 995 -10.70 4.80 10.25
CA TYR A 995 -9.88 5.19 11.41
C TYR A 995 -10.32 4.47 12.71
N ALA A 996 -11.62 4.29 12.93
CA ALA A 996 -12.15 3.52 14.06
C ALA A 996 -11.73 2.05 14.01
N ARG A 997 -11.77 1.42 12.83
CA ARG A 997 -11.25 0.06 12.60
C ARG A 997 -9.76 -0.04 12.91
N LEU A 998 -8.97 0.94 12.46
CA LEU A 998 -7.55 1.00 12.79
C LEU A 998 -7.32 1.07 14.30
N LEU A 999 -8.10 1.89 15.03
CA LEU A 999 -8.03 1.98 16.48
C LEU A 999 -8.42 0.66 17.18
N ALA A 1000 -9.38 -0.09 16.64
CA ALA A 1000 -9.70 -1.41 17.18
C ALA A 1000 -8.51 -2.39 17.08
N GLN A 1001 -7.67 -2.23 16.04
CA GLN A 1001 -6.48 -3.07 15.82
C GLN A 1001 -5.28 -2.70 16.71
N VAL A 1002 -4.99 -1.40 16.89
CA VAL A 1002 -3.80 -0.95 17.64
C VAL A 1002 -4.09 -0.46 19.06
N GLY A 1003 -5.36 -0.28 19.41
CA GLY A 1003 -5.80 0.34 20.64
C GLY A 1003 -5.72 1.88 20.63
N SER A 1004 -6.38 2.50 21.62
CA SER A 1004 -6.46 3.96 21.75
C SER A 1004 -5.16 4.60 22.24
N GLU A 1005 -4.28 3.85 22.90
CA GLU A 1005 -3.01 4.35 23.45
C GLU A 1005 -1.83 4.10 22.50
N PRO A 1006 -0.87 5.03 22.35
CA PRO A 1006 0.32 4.83 21.52
C PRO A 1006 1.20 3.70 22.07
N VAL A 1007 1.44 2.67 21.27
CA VAL A 1007 2.38 1.59 21.60
C VAL A 1007 3.81 2.02 21.23
N LYS A 1008 4.76 1.83 22.16
CA LYS A 1008 6.18 2.10 21.91
C LYS A 1008 6.87 0.83 21.42
N PHE A 1009 7.55 0.94 20.28
CA PHE A 1009 8.31 -0.14 19.68
C PHE A 1009 9.81 0.15 19.72
N ASP A 1010 10.63 -0.90 19.88
CA ASP A 1010 12.05 -0.81 19.59
C ASP A 1010 12.29 -1.08 18.10
N TYR A 1011 12.30 -0.01 17.31
CA TYR A 1011 12.53 -0.08 15.85
C TYR A 1011 13.91 -0.62 15.46
N THR A 1012 14.84 -0.78 16.41
CA THR A 1012 16.17 -1.33 16.11
C THR A 1012 16.21 -2.85 16.09
N THR A 1013 15.23 -3.51 16.73
CA THR A 1013 15.16 -4.96 16.86
C THR A 1013 13.95 -5.58 16.14
N LEU A 1014 13.10 -4.76 15.53
CA LEU A 1014 11.89 -5.20 14.83
C LEU A 1014 12.21 -6.07 13.60
N ASP A 1015 11.50 -7.18 13.44
CA ASP A 1015 11.58 -8.02 12.24
C ASP A 1015 10.63 -7.49 11.16
N HIS A 1016 11.20 -6.85 10.14
CA HIS A 1016 10.43 -6.19 9.08
C HIS A 1016 10.00 -7.14 7.94
N ASN A 1017 10.37 -8.42 7.97
CA ASN A 1017 10.11 -9.34 6.85
C ASN A 1017 8.62 -9.45 6.50
N SER A 1018 7.73 -9.32 7.49
CA SER A 1018 6.27 -9.38 7.29
C SER A 1018 5.70 -8.19 6.51
N LEU A 1019 6.49 -7.11 6.35
CA LEU A 1019 6.10 -5.87 5.65
C LEU A 1019 6.59 -5.82 4.19
N GLU A 1020 7.40 -6.79 3.75
CA GLU A 1020 7.95 -6.84 2.38
C GLU A 1020 6.94 -7.30 1.32
N THR A 1021 5.75 -7.71 1.75
CA THR A 1021 4.62 -8.03 0.87
C THR A 1021 4.10 -6.78 0.16
N ALA A 1022 3.44 -6.98 -0.98
CA ALA A 1022 3.04 -5.89 -1.86
C ALA A 1022 2.13 -4.85 -1.17
N ASP A 1023 1.11 -5.30 -0.44
CA ASP A 1023 0.09 -4.42 0.17
C ASP A 1023 0.67 -3.57 1.30
N TYR A 1024 1.50 -4.17 2.17
CA TYR A 1024 2.15 -3.46 3.27
C TYR A 1024 3.25 -2.51 2.78
N SER A 1025 3.98 -2.91 1.73
CA SER A 1025 4.96 -2.03 1.06
C SER A 1025 4.28 -0.84 0.39
N GLU A 1026 3.11 -1.03 -0.20
CA GLU A 1026 2.34 0.08 -0.79
C GLU A 1026 1.79 1.01 0.30
N LEU A 1027 1.29 0.47 1.42
CA LEU A 1027 0.90 1.29 2.57
C LEU A 1027 2.08 2.16 3.06
N LEU A 1028 3.28 1.59 3.22
CA LEU A 1028 4.50 2.33 3.58
C LEU A 1028 4.83 3.43 2.57
N ARG A 1029 4.69 3.18 1.26
CA ARG A 1029 4.90 4.20 0.22
C ARG A 1029 3.89 5.34 0.32
N ILE A 1030 2.62 5.05 0.61
CA ILE A 1030 1.63 6.09 0.84
C ILE A 1030 2.02 6.93 2.06
N LEU A 1031 2.38 6.32 3.20
CA LEU A 1031 2.83 7.06 4.39
C LEU A 1031 4.04 7.97 4.10
N LEU A 1032 4.97 7.51 3.25
CA LEU A 1032 6.13 8.28 2.80
C LEU A 1032 5.75 9.53 1.98
N GLN A 1033 4.58 9.54 1.31
CA GLN A 1033 4.09 10.66 0.49
C GLN A 1033 3.41 11.78 1.29
N TYR A 1034 3.10 11.57 2.57
CA TYR A 1034 2.38 12.57 3.35
C TYR A 1034 3.09 13.94 3.43
N PRO A 1035 4.42 14.03 3.66
CA PRO A 1035 5.13 15.31 3.65
C PRO A 1035 5.00 16.03 2.31
N ASP A 1036 5.12 15.34 1.18
CA ASP A 1036 4.91 15.94 -0.15
C ASP A 1036 3.48 16.44 -0.33
N ALA A 1037 2.49 15.68 0.14
CA ALA A 1037 1.08 16.09 0.11
C ALA A 1037 0.86 17.36 0.95
N ALA A 1038 1.43 17.44 2.15
CA ALA A 1038 1.37 18.61 3.02
C ALA A 1038 2.05 19.84 2.38
N HIS A 1039 3.26 19.70 1.84
CA HIS A 1039 3.97 20.78 1.16
C HIS A 1039 3.26 21.25 -0.12
N GLY A 1040 2.77 20.32 -0.93
CA GLY A 1040 1.97 20.63 -2.12
C GLY A 1040 0.69 21.38 -1.77
N SER A 1041 0.03 20.95 -0.69
CA SER A 1041 -1.16 21.59 -0.15
C SER A 1041 -0.84 23.00 0.39
N PHE A 1042 0.26 23.21 1.12
CA PHE A 1042 0.70 24.54 1.56
C PHE A 1042 0.98 25.50 0.39
N LYS A 1043 1.64 25.03 -0.67
CA LYS A 1043 1.96 25.85 -1.85
C LYS A 1043 0.72 26.30 -2.62
N THR A 1044 -0.29 25.43 -2.72
CA THR A 1044 -1.52 25.66 -3.50
C THR A 1044 -2.68 26.20 -2.64
N LEU A 1045 -2.54 26.09 -1.32
CA LEU A 1045 -3.58 26.27 -0.29
C LEU A 1045 -4.82 25.38 -0.52
N GLU A 1046 -4.70 24.30 -1.30
CA GLU A 1046 -5.82 23.42 -1.67
C GLU A 1046 -5.96 22.26 -0.69
N PRO A 1047 -7.08 22.18 0.08
CA PRO A 1047 -7.30 21.07 1.01
C PRO A 1047 -7.58 19.74 0.29
N SER A 1048 -8.08 19.78 -0.96
CA SER A 1048 -8.37 18.60 -1.79
C SER A 1048 -7.16 17.68 -2.02
N PHE A 1049 -5.94 18.21 -1.92
CA PHE A 1049 -4.72 17.39 -1.99
C PHE A 1049 -4.60 16.44 -0.78
N ILE A 1050 -4.97 16.90 0.41
CA ILE A 1050 -4.93 16.10 1.63
C ILE A 1050 -6.10 15.12 1.67
N VAL A 1051 -7.29 15.53 1.23
CA VAL A 1051 -8.44 14.61 1.11
C VAL A 1051 -8.13 13.49 0.11
N GLY A 1052 -7.60 13.82 -1.06
CA GLY A 1052 -7.19 12.81 -2.04
C GLY A 1052 -6.06 11.90 -1.55
N TYR A 1053 -5.18 12.38 -0.65
CA TYR A 1053 -4.20 11.54 0.04
C TYR A 1053 -4.87 10.59 1.04
N LEU A 1054 -5.79 11.09 1.87
CA LEU A 1054 -6.51 10.30 2.87
C LEU A 1054 -7.33 9.19 2.23
N LEU A 1055 -7.99 9.44 1.09
CA LEU A 1055 -8.75 8.41 0.38
C LEU A 1055 -7.85 7.26 -0.10
N ARG A 1056 -6.68 7.56 -0.68
CA ARG A 1056 -5.70 6.53 -1.04
C ARG A 1056 -5.21 5.74 0.17
N LEU A 1057 -4.99 6.43 1.29
CA LEU A 1057 -4.59 5.81 2.55
C LEU A 1057 -5.67 4.86 3.07
N VAL A 1058 -6.94 5.28 3.04
CA VAL A 1058 -8.09 4.46 3.45
C VAL A 1058 -8.19 3.21 2.59
N ASP A 1059 -8.16 3.34 1.27
CA ASP A 1059 -8.27 2.20 0.35
C ASP A 1059 -7.18 1.15 0.62
N GLN A 1060 -5.92 1.58 0.72
CA GLN A 1060 -4.81 0.66 0.94
C GLN A 1060 -4.80 0.08 2.36
N LEU A 1061 -5.18 0.88 3.37
CA LEU A 1061 -5.26 0.43 4.75
C LEU A 1061 -6.35 -0.65 4.92
N MET A 1062 -7.53 -0.43 4.33
CA MET A 1062 -8.62 -1.41 4.37
C MET A 1062 -8.17 -2.73 3.76
N GLN A 1063 -7.49 -2.68 2.61
CA GLN A 1063 -6.94 -3.89 1.99
C GLN A 1063 -5.96 -4.63 2.92
N THR A 1064 -5.07 -3.91 3.62
CA THR A 1064 -4.13 -4.56 4.57
C THR A 1064 -4.81 -5.14 5.81
N LEU A 1065 -5.90 -4.51 6.28
CA LEU A 1065 -6.66 -5.00 7.42
C LEU A 1065 -7.48 -6.24 7.05
N ASP A 1066 -8.13 -6.25 5.89
CA ASP A 1066 -8.84 -7.43 5.36
C ASP A 1066 -7.87 -8.61 5.18
N ASP A 1067 -6.68 -8.34 4.67
CA ASP A 1067 -5.61 -9.32 4.50
C ASP A 1067 -5.12 -9.94 5.82
N ASP A 1068 -5.22 -9.22 6.94
CA ASP A 1068 -4.89 -9.71 8.28
C ASP A 1068 -6.06 -10.48 8.90
N ASP A 1069 -7.32 -10.05 8.69
CA ASP A 1069 -8.52 -10.72 9.19
C ASP A 1069 -8.72 -12.12 8.56
N GLU A 1070 -8.39 -12.27 7.27
CA GLU A 1070 -8.48 -13.57 6.57
C GLU A 1070 -7.44 -14.60 7.04
N LYS A 1071 -6.38 -14.16 7.73
CA LYS A 1071 -5.24 -15.01 8.08
C LYS A 1071 -5.22 -15.22 9.61
N ASP A 1072 -5.65 -16.39 10.06
CA ASP A 1072 -5.64 -16.76 11.48
C ASP A 1072 -4.19 -16.96 12.00
N TRP A 1073 -3.56 -15.90 12.49
CA TRP A 1073 -2.15 -15.86 12.87
C TRP A 1073 -1.90 -16.41 14.29
N THR A 1074 -2.09 -17.70 14.49
CA THR A 1074 -1.70 -18.40 15.73
C THR A 1074 -0.26 -18.91 15.65
N GLY A 1075 0.77 -18.04 15.75
CA GLY A 1075 2.14 -18.59 15.98
C GLY A 1075 3.42 -17.76 15.86
N LEU A 1076 3.41 -16.49 15.46
CA LEU A 1076 4.64 -15.67 15.35
C LEU A 1076 4.45 -14.32 16.03
N GLU A 1077 4.72 -14.26 17.33
CA GLU A 1077 4.56 -13.03 18.14
C GLU A 1077 5.33 -11.83 17.55
N THR A 1078 6.51 -12.04 16.95
CA THR A 1078 7.37 -10.97 16.40
C THR A 1078 6.91 -10.40 15.05
N ALA A 1079 6.30 -11.22 14.18
CA ALA A 1079 5.77 -10.76 12.89
C ALA A 1079 4.56 -9.83 13.07
N ASN A 1080 3.83 -10.03 14.17
CA ASN A 1080 2.72 -9.18 14.60
C ASN A 1080 3.23 -7.80 15.08
N GLU A 1081 4.34 -7.74 15.83
CA GLU A 1081 4.89 -6.48 16.32
C GLU A 1081 5.25 -5.48 15.21
N ALA A 1082 5.82 -5.95 14.08
CA ALA A 1082 6.15 -5.07 12.96
C ALA A 1082 4.92 -4.52 12.23
N ARG A 1083 3.84 -5.33 12.11
CA ARG A 1083 2.57 -4.88 11.55
C ARG A 1083 1.87 -3.90 12.49
N LEU A 1084 1.85 -4.18 13.79
CA LEU A 1084 1.36 -3.24 14.80
C LEU A 1084 2.16 -1.94 14.80
N ALA A 1085 3.48 -2.00 14.60
CA ALA A 1085 4.32 -0.81 14.46
C ALA A 1085 3.98 0.00 13.19
N LEU A 1086 3.69 -0.68 12.07
CA LEU A 1086 3.19 -0.02 10.87
C LEU A 1086 1.83 0.63 11.12
N TYR A 1087 0.85 -0.09 11.66
CA TYR A 1087 -0.48 0.44 11.96
C TYR A 1087 -0.43 1.59 12.98
N GLY A 1088 0.45 1.54 13.97
CA GLY A 1088 0.67 2.65 14.91
C GLY A 1088 1.24 3.91 14.22
N ASN A 1089 2.17 3.73 13.27
CA ASN A 1089 2.65 4.85 12.44
C ASN A 1089 1.56 5.34 11.48
N THR A 1090 0.79 4.44 10.85
CA THR A 1090 -0.35 4.77 10.00
C THR A 1090 -1.34 5.63 10.76
N ARG A 1091 -1.71 5.23 11.99
CA ARG A 1091 -2.60 5.98 12.88
C ARG A 1091 -2.08 7.41 13.07
N GLN A 1092 -0.80 7.56 13.39
CA GLN A 1092 -0.20 8.88 13.59
C GLN A 1092 -0.30 9.77 12.35
N VAL A 1093 0.03 9.24 11.17
CA VAL A 1093 -0.06 10.00 9.91
C VAL A 1093 -1.51 10.34 9.56
N PHE A 1094 -2.43 9.41 9.78
CA PHE A 1094 -3.86 9.58 9.57
C PHE A 1094 -4.40 10.72 10.46
N GLU A 1095 -4.07 10.70 11.75
CA GLU A 1095 -4.44 11.77 12.70
C GLU A 1095 -3.88 13.13 12.27
N ASN A 1096 -2.62 13.19 11.83
CA ASN A 1096 -1.99 14.43 11.37
C ASN A 1096 -2.74 15.00 10.15
N ALA A 1097 -3.09 14.15 9.18
CA ALA A 1097 -3.84 14.54 8.00
C ALA A 1097 -5.25 15.06 8.31
N LEU A 1098 -5.98 14.39 9.22
CA LEU A 1098 -7.31 14.85 9.67
C LEU A 1098 -7.23 16.20 10.38
N ARG A 1099 -6.31 16.36 11.34
CA ARG A 1099 -6.13 17.61 12.09
C ARG A 1099 -5.77 18.77 11.16
N LEU A 1100 -4.97 18.52 10.12
CA LEU A 1100 -4.61 19.51 9.13
C LEU A 1100 -5.83 20.09 8.40
N LEU A 1101 -6.80 19.23 8.09
CA LEU A 1101 -8.09 19.60 7.48
C LEU A 1101 -9.04 20.33 8.46
N GLY A 1102 -8.75 20.30 9.76
CA GLY A 1102 -9.64 20.80 10.81
C GLY A 1102 -10.63 19.75 11.32
N VAL A 1103 -10.44 18.48 10.94
CA VAL A 1103 -11.27 17.36 11.38
C VAL A 1103 -10.65 16.73 12.62
N ALA A 1104 -11.44 16.59 13.68
CA ALA A 1104 -11.02 15.83 14.85
C ALA A 1104 -11.05 14.32 14.52
N PRO A 1105 -9.98 13.55 14.77
CA PRO A 1105 -10.02 12.10 14.66
C PRO A 1105 -11.08 11.52 15.58
N TRP A 1106 -11.81 10.51 15.12
CA TRP A 1106 -12.87 9.88 15.90
C TRP A 1106 -12.33 9.30 17.20
N SER A 1107 -13.13 9.42 18.27
CA SER A 1107 -12.87 8.79 19.55
C SER A 1107 -14.18 8.23 20.11
N PRO A 1108 -14.20 6.96 20.55
CA PRO A 1108 -15.36 6.37 21.22
C PRO A 1108 -15.65 7.08 22.55
#